data_AF-I1YKJ7-F1
#
_entry.id   AF-I1YKJ7-F1
#
_cell.length_a   1.000
_cell.length_b   1.000
_cell.length_c   1.000
_cell.angle_alpha   90.00
_cell.angle_beta   90.00
_cell.angle_gamma   90.00
#
_symmetry.space_group_name_H-M   'P 1'
#
loop_
_entity.id
_entity.type
_entity.pdbx_description
1 polymer ?
#
loop_
_entity_poly.entity_id
_entity_poly.type
_entity_poly.pdbx_seq_one_letter_code
_entity_poly.pdbx_strand_id
1 'polypeptide(L)'
;MTGVSIDTAEDASDTDLNNSFSTFDPTTEITPISVDVELHKVGQDGDGGNLIIGGKDQDSIDDDVDQNDGIEVFNIEVLGNEDRPSNLGYITSTNGALRTVNIDSETRTDDSYAALTVRGLLSNELQGQSASAPFGGTLTNLNANTFFGDLYIGTVFAAQNIDTFSATGGGDVFYNAEKDDNGVYTSTVTGAGSDTIIYDIDGDSVDTIGEGFMVSTGANGDSIEVTLDSGVSQSTMYLLDNLDISTGSGDDYVFVGGIANVDVMAGSGSDFVEIDTAGVSGVTGGSTGTWEFGDITGPQTFGDAFGLQGGGRVLYQAQLTAMFAGFESTVTVETTAANNYVATQIDINNAIADAISNNPELARLLGIDMDEGAQGIDVNSLVRGENHLAISLYQPALVAGPGPATGEVVVTSDSVLNAIAQGLIDTEQQVDSTNLDSAGDIRAAFNGDAGSIVADGTGSGAVMLGTNERGVYDYQNPITGGSTDIAGGPSTRNYSEIDMGTGTNDLLVLDSNDESANTLVISDTFGKVSVVNFFDGAFTYDANSVGSDYADVGVHRLDFTAFLTNTSDSSANTPNDLSEVRIDTTLDAVTDLGANEVAIINFATVDNYDSTLGDQNFSSLTGSQLLSLFNEAGDAASEGAKTDQVGDTNQSIVLVENNLNSGEYKVFSVQSDVDNAGTDGFTGATLLGTIDFGYSLEGGNTELGNINLTGSAESTTDFEDIFGLTP
;
A
#
# COMPACT_ATOMS: atom_id res chain seq x y z
N MET A 1 15.13 -32.94 41.17
CA MET A 1 16.33 -33.78 41.48
C MET A 1 16.44 -34.90 40.46
N THR A 2 17.28 -34.72 39.45
CA THR A 2 17.61 -35.75 38.46
C THR A 2 19.10 -35.64 38.14
N GLY A 3 19.81 -36.76 38.26
CA GLY A 3 21.08 -36.99 37.56
C GLY A 3 22.38 -36.73 38.33
N VAL A 4 22.72 -37.56 39.33
CA VAL A 4 24.15 -37.85 39.58
C VAL A 4 24.53 -39.03 38.70
N SER A 5 25.32 -38.78 37.65
CA SER A 5 25.97 -39.84 36.88
C SER A 5 27.29 -40.20 37.58
N ILE A 6 27.43 -41.45 38.01
CA ILE A 6 28.69 -41.98 38.56
C ILE A 6 29.34 -42.81 37.48
N ASP A 7 30.39 -42.27 36.85
CA ASP A 7 31.20 -43.01 35.88
C ASP A 7 32.40 -43.62 36.61
N THR A 8 32.34 -44.92 36.91
CA THR A 8 33.48 -45.61 37.54
C THR A 8 34.41 -46.12 36.46
N ALA A 9 35.51 -45.41 36.21
CA ALA A 9 36.61 -45.93 35.41
C ALA A 9 37.27 -47.11 36.14
N GLU A 10 37.20 -48.30 35.54
CA GLU A 10 37.84 -49.51 36.04
C GLU A 10 39.35 -49.46 35.74
N ASP A 11 40.12 -48.66 36.50
CA ASP A 11 41.57 -48.84 36.58
C ASP A 11 42.10 -48.66 38.01
N ALA A 12 42.89 -49.64 38.44
CA ALA A 12 43.16 -50.00 39.83
C ALA A 12 44.29 -49.18 40.47
N SER A 13 44.22 -47.84 40.44
CA SER A 13 45.20 -47.01 41.19
C SER A 13 44.69 -45.72 41.83
N ASP A 14 43.40 -45.39 41.75
CA ASP A 14 42.85 -44.26 42.50
C ASP A 14 41.97 -44.73 43.67
N THR A 15 42.36 -44.38 44.90
CA THR A 15 41.62 -44.69 46.13
C THR A 15 40.82 -43.50 46.64
N ASP A 16 40.74 -42.40 45.90
CA ASP A 16 39.96 -41.23 46.30
C ASP A 16 38.66 -41.09 45.50
N LEU A 17 37.57 -41.63 46.06
CA LEU A 17 36.20 -41.39 45.60
C LEU A 17 35.83 -39.90 45.56
N ASN A 18 36.58 -39.01 46.24
CA ASN A 18 36.29 -37.57 46.25
C ASN A 18 36.85 -36.81 45.04
N ASN A 19 37.82 -37.37 44.29
CA ASN A 19 38.36 -36.70 43.10
C ASN A 19 37.40 -36.71 41.90
N SER A 20 36.36 -37.55 41.92
CA SER A 20 35.32 -37.60 40.89
C SER A 20 34.10 -36.70 41.19
N PHE A 21 34.10 -35.93 42.28
CA PHE A 21 33.05 -34.96 42.56
C PHE A 21 33.45 -33.59 41.99
N SER A 22 32.94 -33.26 40.80
CA SER A 22 32.89 -31.87 40.37
C SER A 22 31.71 -31.19 41.09
N THR A 23 31.99 -30.16 41.88
CA THR A 23 30.95 -29.28 42.40
C THR A 23 30.41 -28.46 41.24
N PHE A 24 29.18 -28.74 40.82
CA PHE A 24 28.41 -27.79 40.03
C PHE A 24 27.77 -26.81 41.00
N ASP A 25 27.78 -25.52 40.68
CA ASP A 25 26.95 -24.57 41.40
C ASP A 25 25.50 -25.05 41.31
N PRO A 26 24.76 -25.10 42.43
CA PRO A 26 23.35 -25.45 42.37
C PRO A 26 22.62 -24.43 41.50
N THR A 27 22.14 -24.86 40.34
CA THR A 27 21.19 -24.07 39.56
C THR A 27 19.88 -24.06 40.32
N THR A 28 19.49 -22.90 40.82
CA THR A 28 18.16 -22.72 41.41
C THR A 28 17.18 -22.62 40.25
N GLU A 29 16.39 -23.67 40.03
CA GLU A 29 15.29 -23.64 39.09
C GLU A 29 14.08 -23.07 39.84
N ILE A 30 13.83 -21.77 39.67
CA ILE A 30 12.61 -21.13 40.15
C ILE A 30 11.56 -21.37 39.07
N THR A 31 10.66 -22.32 39.31
CA THR A 31 9.48 -22.51 38.45
C THR A 31 8.43 -21.46 38.85
N PRO A 32 7.93 -20.64 37.91
CA PRO A 32 6.91 -19.65 38.21
C PRO A 32 5.64 -20.27 38.78
N ILE A 33 4.91 -19.53 39.62
CA ILE A 33 3.63 -20.03 40.14
C ILE A 33 2.55 -19.87 39.06
N SER A 34 1.86 -20.98 38.76
CA SER A 34 0.78 -21.02 37.76
C SER A 34 -0.60 -21.37 38.34
N VAL A 35 -1.66 -20.97 37.64
CA VAL A 35 -3.05 -21.36 37.92
C VAL A 35 -3.79 -21.71 36.64
N ASP A 36 -4.64 -22.74 36.70
CA ASP A 36 -5.53 -23.12 35.60
C ASP A 36 -6.93 -22.54 35.83
N VAL A 37 -7.50 -21.95 34.78
CA VAL A 37 -8.80 -21.27 34.79
C VAL A 37 -9.65 -21.78 33.64
N GLU A 38 -10.84 -22.28 33.94
CA GLU A 38 -11.83 -22.65 32.92
C GLU A 38 -12.90 -21.55 32.81
N LEU A 39 -13.05 -20.95 31.62
CA LEU A 39 -14.08 -19.95 31.35
C LEU A 39 -15.31 -20.60 30.73
N HIS A 40 -16.37 -20.72 31.54
CA HIS A 40 -17.66 -21.25 31.11
C HIS A 40 -18.61 -20.11 30.74
N LYS A 41 -18.43 -19.51 29.56
CA LYS A 41 -19.41 -18.58 28.95
C LYS A 41 -19.62 -17.36 29.83
N VAL A 42 -18.51 -16.75 30.22
CA VAL A 42 -18.50 -15.62 31.15
C VAL A 42 -19.05 -14.41 30.41
N GLY A 43 -20.06 -13.73 30.97
CA GLY A 43 -20.72 -12.60 30.32
C GLY A 43 -21.88 -12.94 29.37
N GLN A 44 -21.82 -14.03 28.59
CA GLN A 44 -22.83 -14.41 27.58
C GLN A 44 -23.29 -13.20 26.73
N ASP A 45 -22.39 -12.70 25.88
CA ASP A 45 -22.55 -11.47 25.05
C ASP A 45 -22.64 -10.14 25.85
N GLY A 46 -22.67 -10.20 27.18
CA GLY A 46 -22.60 -9.04 28.08
C GLY A 46 -21.26 -8.95 28.84
N ASP A 47 -21.20 -8.04 29.81
CA ASP A 47 -20.03 -7.87 30.68
C ASP A 47 -19.94 -9.01 31.72
N GLY A 48 -18.92 -9.87 31.59
CA GLY A 48 -18.67 -10.97 32.51
C GLY A 48 -17.87 -10.60 33.77
N GLY A 49 -17.48 -9.34 33.94
CA GLY A 49 -16.68 -8.85 35.06
C GLY A 49 -15.18 -9.15 34.90
N ASN A 50 -14.43 -9.02 36.00
CA ASN A 50 -12.96 -9.12 35.99
C ASN A 50 -12.48 -10.47 36.54
N LEU A 51 -11.35 -10.95 36.02
CA LEU A 51 -10.64 -12.11 36.55
C LEU A 51 -9.43 -11.63 37.37
N ILE A 52 -9.46 -11.86 38.68
CA ILE A 52 -8.38 -11.48 39.59
C ILE A 52 -7.98 -12.68 40.44
N ILE A 53 -6.77 -13.19 40.26
CA ILE A 53 -6.22 -14.32 41.04
C ILE A 53 -4.85 -13.94 41.57
N GLY A 54 -4.66 -13.99 42.88
CA GLY A 54 -3.39 -13.58 43.48
C GLY A 54 -3.10 -14.20 44.83
N GLY A 55 -1.97 -13.79 45.39
CA GLY A 55 -1.51 -14.15 46.71
C GLY A 55 -2.37 -13.55 47.81
N LYS A 56 -2.26 -14.15 49.00
CA LYS A 56 -2.91 -13.60 50.20
C LYS A 56 -2.09 -12.45 50.78
N ASP A 57 -0.79 -12.41 50.50
CA ASP A 57 0.04 -11.30 50.94
C ASP A 57 -0.45 -9.99 50.32
N GLN A 58 -0.57 -8.98 51.18
CA GLN A 58 -1.03 -7.64 50.84
C GLN A 58 0.09 -6.62 50.97
N ASP A 59 1.23 -7.00 51.55
CA ASP A 59 2.39 -6.13 51.69
C ASP A 59 3.32 -6.38 50.49
N SER A 60 3.85 -5.30 49.89
CA SER A 60 4.85 -5.36 48.80
C SER A 60 6.28 -5.42 49.34
N ILE A 61 6.44 -5.80 50.61
CA ILE A 61 7.70 -5.73 51.35
C ILE A 61 8.04 -7.15 51.79
N ASP A 62 8.92 -7.79 51.01
CA ASP A 62 9.45 -9.15 51.22
C ASP A 62 10.25 -9.24 52.54
N ASP A 63 9.56 -9.58 53.64
CA ASP A 63 10.18 -9.89 54.93
C ASP A 63 9.87 -11.30 55.47
N ASP A 64 9.13 -12.11 54.71
CA ASP A 64 8.82 -13.50 55.02
C ASP A 64 9.58 -14.51 54.12
N VAL A 65 9.18 -15.78 54.13
CA VAL A 65 9.95 -16.90 53.55
C VAL A 65 9.23 -17.48 52.32
N ASP A 66 8.01 -17.04 52.03
CA ASP A 66 7.15 -17.48 50.92
C ASP A 66 7.19 -16.46 49.79
N GLN A 67 8.09 -16.73 48.85
CA GLN A 67 8.66 -15.83 47.85
C GLN A 67 7.73 -15.26 46.76
N ASN A 68 6.40 -15.27 46.89
CA ASN A 68 5.51 -14.88 45.79
C ASN A 68 4.31 -14.03 46.23
N ASP A 69 4.39 -12.74 45.94
CA ASP A 69 3.40 -11.69 46.16
C ASP A 69 2.16 -11.78 45.23
N GLY A 70 2.11 -12.80 44.36
CA GLY A 70 1.04 -13.04 43.39
C GLY A 70 1.25 -14.32 42.58
N ILE A 71 0.44 -14.49 41.53
CA ILE A 71 0.48 -15.62 40.61
C ILE A 71 1.00 -15.10 39.26
N GLU A 72 2.08 -15.71 38.78
CA GLU A 72 2.83 -15.21 37.61
C GLU A 72 2.26 -15.74 36.28
N VAL A 73 1.65 -16.93 36.29
CA VAL A 73 1.19 -17.61 35.07
C VAL A 73 -0.28 -18.01 35.15
N PHE A 74 -1.11 -17.57 34.21
CA PHE A 74 -2.51 -18.02 34.08
C PHE A 74 -2.64 -18.90 32.84
N ASN A 75 -3.17 -20.11 33.00
CA ASN A 75 -3.55 -20.98 31.88
C ASN A 75 -5.08 -20.97 31.79
N ILE A 76 -5.62 -20.43 30.70
CA ILE A 76 -7.05 -20.17 30.53
C ILE A 76 -7.60 -21.08 29.43
N GLU A 77 -8.50 -22.00 29.77
CA GLU A 77 -9.26 -22.79 28.80
C GLU A 77 -10.65 -22.14 28.59
N VAL A 78 -10.97 -21.80 27.34
CA VAL A 78 -12.25 -21.19 26.96
C VAL A 78 -13.21 -22.29 26.47
N LEU A 79 -14.35 -22.42 27.16
CA LEU A 79 -15.32 -23.50 26.95
C LEU A 79 -16.63 -23.01 26.33
N GLY A 80 -16.86 -23.37 25.08
CA GLY A 80 -18.09 -23.10 24.35
C GLY A 80 -17.92 -23.23 22.84
N ASN A 81 -19.02 -22.99 22.13
CA ASN A 81 -19.06 -22.81 20.68
C ASN A 81 -19.28 -21.32 20.36
N GLU A 82 -19.34 -20.96 19.08
CA GLU A 82 -19.49 -19.57 18.60
C GLU A 82 -20.68 -18.81 19.23
N ASP A 83 -21.78 -19.51 19.53
CA ASP A 83 -22.97 -18.92 20.17
C ASP A 83 -22.79 -18.57 21.66
N ARG A 84 -21.62 -18.87 22.24
CA ARG A 84 -21.40 -18.83 23.69
C ARG A 84 -20.04 -18.21 24.04
N PRO A 85 -19.75 -16.99 23.56
CA PRO A 85 -18.47 -16.33 23.80
C PRO A 85 -18.28 -15.99 25.29
N SER A 86 -17.02 -15.76 25.66
CA SER A 86 -16.64 -15.24 26.97
C SER A 86 -16.14 -13.81 26.87
N ASN A 87 -16.57 -12.95 27.78
CA ASN A 87 -16.19 -11.54 27.82
C ASN A 87 -15.77 -11.15 29.24
N LEU A 88 -14.55 -10.68 29.38
CA LEU A 88 -13.94 -10.20 30.61
C LEU A 88 -13.61 -8.70 30.50
N GLY A 89 -13.68 -8.00 31.63
CA GLY A 89 -13.16 -6.64 31.76
C GLY A 89 -11.63 -6.63 31.69
N TYR A 90 -10.97 -7.20 32.70
CA TYR A 90 -9.51 -7.40 32.70
C TYR A 90 -9.12 -8.67 33.46
N ILE A 91 -7.88 -9.12 33.25
CA ILE A 91 -7.23 -10.26 33.88
C ILE A 91 -6.01 -9.75 34.65
N THR A 92 -5.90 -10.00 35.96
CA THR A 92 -4.72 -9.55 36.70
C THR A 92 -4.40 -10.43 37.91
N SER A 93 -3.19 -10.28 38.43
CA SER A 93 -2.76 -10.84 39.71
C SER A 93 -2.51 -9.76 40.75
N THR A 94 -2.56 -10.12 42.03
CA THR A 94 -2.21 -9.20 43.11
C THR A 94 -0.78 -8.72 42.93
N ASN A 95 -0.52 -7.47 43.36
CA ASN A 95 0.79 -6.84 43.31
C ASN A 95 1.41 -6.75 41.90
N GLY A 96 0.60 -6.88 40.83
CA GLY A 96 1.09 -6.81 39.46
C GLY A 96 2.05 -7.94 39.11
N ALA A 97 1.88 -9.11 39.73
CA ALA A 97 2.78 -10.26 39.55
C ALA A 97 2.57 -11.03 38.24
N LEU A 98 1.48 -10.78 37.50
CA LEU A 98 1.17 -11.51 36.27
C LEU A 98 2.24 -11.26 35.20
N ARG A 99 2.82 -12.32 34.64
CA ARG A 99 3.87 -12.26 33.59
C ARG A 99 3.52 -13.07 32.35
N THR A 100 2.72 -14.12 32.49
CA THR A 100 2.33 -14.97 31.36
C THR A 100 0.86 -15.34 31.41
N VAL A 101 0.20 -15.25 30.26
CA VAL A 101 -1.16 -15.76 30.05
C VAL A 101 -1.13 -16.70 28.85
N ASN A 102 -1.56 -17.95 29.08
CA ASN A 102 -1.81 -18.92 28.02
C ASN A 102 -3.32 -19.06 27.83
N ILE A 103 -3.81 -19.03 26.59
CA ILE A 103 -5.23 -19.15 26.24
C ILE A 103 -5.37 -20.34 25.29
N ASP A 104 -6.24 -21.27 25.66
CA ASP A 104 -6.52 -22.50 24.93
C ASP A 104 -8.01 -22.60 24.64
N SER A 105 -8.35 -23.18 23.48
CA SER A 105 -9.69 -23.67 23.23
C SER A 105 -9.90 -25.04 23.86
N GLU A 106 -11.13 -25.31 24.30
CA GLU A 106 -11.49 -26.66 24.70
C GLU A 106 -11.31 -27.67 23.57
N THR A 107 -10.97 -28.92 23.90
CA THR A 107 -10.88 -29.99 22.89
C THR A 107 -12.28 -30.38 22.41
N ARG A 108 -12.56 -30.19 21.12
CA ARG A 108 -13.84 -30.53 20.51
C ARG A 108 -13.69 -31.33 19.22
N THR A 109 -14.83 -31.79 18.69
CA THR A 109 -14.90 -32.52 17.41
C THR A 109 -15.61 -31.73 16.31
N ASP A 110 -16.24 -30.61 16.67
CA ASP A 110 -16.79 -29.61 15.76
C ASP A 110 -15.81 -28.42 15.69
N ASP A 111 -15.81 -27.70 14.56
CA ASP A 111 -14.92 -26.55 14.32
C ASP A 111 -15.53 -25.23 14.81
N SER A 112 -16.46 -25.29 15.78
CA SER A 112 -17.12 -24.11 16.36
C SER A 112 -16.61 -23.88 17.76
N TYR A 113 -15.81 -22.82 17.93
CA TYR A 113 -15.15 -22.45 19.17
C TYR A 113 -15.72 -21.13 19.69
N ALA A 114 -15.78 -21.00 21.02
CA ALA A 114 -16.20 -19.74 21.65
C ALA A 114 -15.11 -18.68 21.53
N ALA A 115 -15.51 -17.47 21.14
CA ALA A 115 -14.64 -16.30 21.18
C ALA A 115 -14.32 -15.85 22.62
N LEU A 116 -13.22 -15.12 22.78
CA LEU A 116 -12.81 -14.48 24.02
C LEU A 116 -12.57 -12.98 23.80
N THR A 117 -13.21 -12.15 24.62
CA THR A 117 -12.93 -10.71 24.70
C THR A 117 -12.31 -10.37 26.06
N VAL A 118 -11.19 -9.65 26.06
CA VAL A 118 -10.61 -9.00 27.24
C VAL A 118 -10.49 -7.50 26.95
N ARG A 119 -11.42 -6.72 27.51
CA ARG A 119 -11.70 -5.36 27.01
C ARG A 119 -10.72 -4.28 27.47
N GLY A 120 -10.25 -4.39 28.71
CA GLY A 120 -9.87 -3.22 29.50
C GLY A 120 -11.10 -2.50 30.05
N LEU A 121 -10.91 -1.58 31.01
CA LEU A 121 -12.01 -0.81 31.62
C LEU A 121 -11.64 0.66 31.77
N LEU A 122 -12.60 1.53 31.49
CA LEU A 122 -12.46 2.97 31.72
C LEU A 122 -12.65 3.33 33.19
N SER A 123 -12.11 4.48 33.60
CA SER A 123 -12.19 4.97 34.98
C SER A 123 -13.63 5.18 35.50
N ASN A 124 -14.58 5.50 34.60
CA ASN A 124 -15.99 5.67 34.91
C ASN A 124 -16.72 4.33 35.17
N GLU A 125 -16.20 3.21 34.68
CA GLU A 125 -16.71 1.86 34.93
C GLU A 125 -16.20 1.31 36.27
N LEU A 126 -15.10 1.84 36.78
CA LEU A 126 -14.41 1.36 37.99
C LEU A 126 -14.78 2.12 39.29
N GLN A 127 -15.95 2.77 39.35
CA GLN A 127 -16.43 3.50 40.52
C GLN A 127 -15.42 4.52 41.10
N GLY A 128 -14.63 5.17 40.23
CA GLY A 128 -13.66 6.20 40.63
C GLY A 128 -12.22 5.72 40.81
N GLN A 129 -11.87 4.53 40.31
CA GLN A 129 -10.48 4.11 40.12
C GLN A 129 -9.97 4.49 38.72
N SER A 130 -8.65 4.49 38.54
CA SER A 130 -8.02 4.68 37.22
C SER A 130 -8.47 3.61 36.23
N ALA A 131 -8.40 3.91 34.93
CA ALA A 131 -8.60 2.91 33.89
C ALA A 131 -7.66 1.71 34.11
N SER A 132 -8.06 0.54 33.62
CA SER A 132 -7.28 -0.70 33.72
C SER A 132 -7.12 -1.30 32.34
N ALA A 133 -5.89 -1.52 31.92
CA ALA A 133 -5.58 -2.30 30.73
C ALA A 133 -6.08 -3.75 30.87
N PRO A 134 -6.30 -4.46 29.74
CA PRO A 134 -6.70 -5.87 29.70
C PRO A 134 -5.95 -6.78 30.66
N PHE A 135 -4.64 -6.53 30.88
CA PHE A 135 -3.78 -7.32 31.77
C PHE A 135 -3.21 -6.51 32.97
N GLY A 136 -3.74 -5.31 33.20
CA GLY A 136 -3.27 -4.37 34.22
C GLY A 136 -2.03 -3.58 33.81
N GLY A 137 -0.87 -4.22 33.72
CA GLY A 137 0.42 -3.60 33.35
C GLY A 137 1.27 -4.56 32.49
N THR A 138 2.60 -4.42 32.54
CA THR A 138 3.55 -5.20 31.71
C THR A 138 3.33 -6.71 31.81
N LEU A 139 3.29 -7.35 30.64
CA LEU A 139 3.15 -8.79 30.49
C LEU A 139 4.26 -9.30 29.55
N THR A 140 5.01 -10.31 29.97
CA THR A 140 6.09 -10.84 29.13
C THR A 140 5.57 -11.72 28.00
N ASN A 141 4.49 -12.50 28.22
CA ASN A 141 3.99 -13.40 27.20
C ASN A 141 2.47 -13.56 27.25
N LEU A 142 1.80 -13.29 26.14
CA LEU A 142 0.41 -13.65 25.88
C LEU A 142 0.38 -14.66 24.72
N ASN A 143 0.13 -15.93 25.04
CA ASN A 143 0.14 -17.02 24.08
C ASN A 143 -1.26 -17.62 23.92
N ALA A 144 -1.82 -17.51 22.72
CA ALA A 144 -3.10 -18.04 22.29
C ALA A 144 -2.96 -18.93 21.04
N ASN A 145 -1.80 -19.55 20.82
CA ASN A 145 -1.52 -20.35 19.62
C ASN A 145 -2.41 -21.59 19.45
N THR A 146 -2.99 -22.06 20.54
CA THR A 146 -3.91 -23.21 20.61
C THR A 146 -5.35 -22.77 20.87
N PHE A 147 -5.65 -21.47 20.72
CA PHE A 147 -6.99 -20.92 20.77
C PHE A 147 -7.54 -20.73 19.34
N PHE A 148 -8.62 -21.44 19.04
CA PHE A 148 -9.21 -21.54 17.70
C PHE A 148 -10.45 -20.65 17.51
N GLY A 149 -10.92 -19.96 18.55
CA GLY A 149 -12.00 -18.99 18.44
C GLY A 149 -11.45 -17.58 18.22
N ASP A 150 -12.34 -16.64 17.90
CA ASP A 150 -11.93 -15.23 17.73
C ASP A 150 -11.44 -14.63 19.06
N LEU A 151 -10.36 -13.85 18.98
CA LEU A 151 -9.71 -13.25 20.13
C LEU A 151 -9.75 -11.72 20.04
N TYR A 152 -10.35 -11.08 21.04
CA TYR A 152 -10.48 -9.62 21.08
C TYR A 152 -9.80 -9.06 22.33
N ILE A 153 -8.69 -8.35 22.18
CA ILE A 153 -7.91 -7.77 23.26
C ILE A 153 -7.88 -6.24 23.10
N GLY A 154 -8.23 -5.53 24.17
CA GLY A 154 -8.11 -4.06 24.22
C GLY A 154 -9.20 -3.28 23.49
N THR A 155 -10.39 -3.86 23.34
CA THR A 155 -11.53 -3.22 22.65
C THR A 155 -12.08 -1.97 23.35
N VAL A 156 -11.69 -1.70 24.60
CA VAL A 156 -12.07 -0.49 25.36
C VAL A 156 -10.84 0.31 25.79
N PHE A 157 -9.75 -0.35 26.19
CA PHE A 157 -8.49 0.28 26.57
C PHE A 157 -7.33 -0.60 26.07
N ALA A 158 -6.28 0.00 25.51
CA ALA A 158 -5.17 -0.74 24.93
C ALA A 158 -4.46 -1.66 25.95
N ALA A 159 -3.96 -2.80 25.47
CA ALA A 159 -3.07 -3.66 26.24
C ALA A 159 -1.70 -2.99 26.37
N GLN A 160 -1.19 -2.92 27.60
CA GLN A 160 0.03 -2.16 27.90
C GLN A 160 1.23 -3.09 28.01
N ASN A 161 2.31 -2.78 27.29
CA ASN A 161 3.64 -3.36 27.46
C ASN A 161 3.63 -4.90 27.43
N ILE A 162 3.08 -5.47 26.35
CA ILE A 162 3.20 -6.91 26.09
C ILE A 162 4.46 -7.14 25.24
N ASP A 163 5.40 -7.93 25.75
CA ASP A 163 6.66 -8.22 25.03
C ASP A 163 6.46 -9.21 23.89
N THR A 164 5.68 -10.28 24.13
CA THR A 164 5.38 -11.28 23.11
C THR A 164 3.90 -11.60 23.11
N PHE A 165 3.26 -11.38 21.97
CA PHE A 165 1.90 -11.81 21.70
C PHE A 165 1.91 -12.81 20.53
N SER A 166 1.26 -13.97 20.73
CA SER A 166 1.20 -15.00 19.69
C SER A 166 -0.18 -15.64 19.68
N ALA A 167 -0.89 -15.59 18.55
CA ALA A 167 -2.25 -16.09 18.38
C ALA A 167 -2.42 -16.81 17.04
N THR A 168 -1.63 -17.86 16.80
CA THR A 168 -1.60 -18.60 15.52
C THR A 168 -2.70 -19.66 15.36
N GLY A 169 -3.71 -19.67 16.23
CA GLY A 169 -4.74 -20.72 16.23
C GLY A 169 -5.72 -20.64 15.05
N GLY A 170 -5.84 -19.48 14.41
CA GLY A 170 -6.57 -19.30 13.15
C GLY A 170 -8.00 -18.79 13.25
N GLY A 171 -8.46 -18.39 14.43
CA GLY A 171 -9.61 -17.47 14.56
C GLY A 171 -9.16 -16.02 14.37
N ASP A 172 -10.10 -15.12 14.10
CA ASP A 172 -9.80 -13.69 13.88
C ASP A 172 -9.29 -13.03 15.16
N VAL A 173 -8.23 -12.22 15.05
CA VAL A 173 -7.61 -11.52 16.17
C VAL A 173 -7.84 -10.02 16.05
N PHE A 174 -8.48 -9.41 17.05
CA PHE A 174 -8.41 -7.97 17.27
C PHE A 174 -7.45 -7.71 18.43
N TYR A 175 -6.38 -6.96 18.20
CA TYR A 175 -5.40 -6.62 19.20
C TYR A 175 -5.04 -5.15 19.17
N ASN A 176 -5.47 -4.42 20.20
CA ASN A 176 -5.12 -3.02 20.43
C ASN A 176 -4.13 -2.90 21.58
N ALA A 177 -2.94 -2.35 21.33
CA ALA A 177 -1.83 -2.31 22.26
C ALA A 177 -1.05 -1.00 22.25
N GLU A 178 -0.43 -0.70 23.39
CA GLU A 178 0.45 0.44 23.62
C GLU A 178 1.79 -0.08 24.17
N LYS A 179 2.89 0.47 23.68
CA LYS A 179 4.25 0.16 24.11
C LYS A 179 4.95 1.44 24.61
N ASP A 180 5.12 1.52 25.93
CA ASP A 180 5.67 2.66 26.69
C ASP A 180 6.69 2.16 27.73
N ASP A 181 7.43 1.08 27.43
CA ASP A 181 8.53 0.64 28.28
C ASP A 181 9.80 0.25 27.52
N ASN A 182 10.93 0.75 28.04
CA ASN A 182 12.25 0.56 27.46
C ASN A 182 12.81 -0.84 27.76
N GLY A 183 13.72 -1.29 26.90
CA GLY A 183 14.63 -2.41 27.13
C GLY A 183 14.12 -3.78 26.69
N VAL A 184 13.04 -3.86 25.91
CA VAL A 184 12.50 -5.14 25.42
C VAL A 184 12.03 -5.06 23.97
N TYR A 185 12.44 -6.03 23.16
CA TYR A 185 11.90 -6.27 21.82
C TYR A 185 10.46 -6.80 21.89
N THR A 186 9.55 -6.13 21.21
CA THR A 186 8.13 -6.51 21.15
C THR A 186 7.84 -7.29 19.86
N SER A 187 7.16 -8.42 19.98
CA SER A 187 6.74 -9.25 18.84
C SER A 187 5.28 -9.66 18.93
N THR A 188 4.56 -9.45 17.83
CA THR A 188 3.18 -9.89 17.63
C THR A 188 3.12 -10.83 16.44
N VAL A 189 2.59 -12.04 16.65
CA VAL A 189 2.42 -13.04 15.58
C VAL A 189 1.01 -13.61 15.59
N THR A 190 0.28 -13.50 14.49
CA THR A 190 -1.07 -14.06 14.36
C THR A 190 -1.14 -15.16 13.30
N GLY A 191 -2.33 -15.76 13.14
CA GLY A 191 -2.57 -16.93 12.31
C GLY A 191 -3.19 -16.57 10.96
N ALA A 192 -3.93 -17.51 10.39
CA ALA A 192 -4.67 -17.31 9.15
C ALA A 192 -6.07 -16.70 9.38
N GLY A 193 -6.28 -15.94 10.46
CA GLY A 193 -7.53 -15.18 10.67
C GLY A 193 -7.52 -13.92 9.83
N SER A 194 -8.65 -13.21 9.74
CA SER A 194 -8.63 -11.81 9.29
C SER A 194 -8.35 -10.92 10.50
N ASP A 195 -7.09 -10.57 10.68
CA ASP A 195 -6.61 -9.97 11.93
C ASP A 195 -6.62 -8.43 11.86
N THR A 196 -6.80 -7.79 13.00
CA THR A 196 -6.75 -6.34 13.18
C THR A 196 -5.79 -6.02 14.32
N ILE A 197 -4.66 -5.41 14.00
CA ILE A 197 -3.59 -5.08 14.94
C ILE A 197 -3.44 -3.56 14.97
N ILE A 198 -3.56 -2.98 16.16
CA ILE A 198 -3.39 -1.54 16.38
C ILE A 198 -2.32 -1.36 17.45
N TYR A 199 -1.29 -0.58 17.13
CA TYR A 199 -0.17 -0.29 17.99
C TYR A 199 0.13 1.20 18.05
N ASP A 200 0.30 1.69 19.27
CA ASP A 200 0.95 2.96 19.56
C ASP A 200 2.28 2.68 20.28
N ILE A 201 3.38 3.18 19.73
CA ILE A 201 4.74 2.91 20.17
C ILE A 201 5.37 4.21 20.62
N ASP A 202 5.79 4.30 21.89
CA ASP A 202 6.67 5.39 22.33
C ASP A 202 8.06 5.17 21.69
N GLY A 203 8.59 6.22 21.06
CA GLY A 203 9.93 6.21 20.48
C GLY A 203 11.02 5.78 21.47
N ASP A 204 10.90 6.11 22.76
CA ASP A 204 11.85 5.68 23.80
C ASP A 204 11.87 4.14 23.98
N SER A 205 10.87 3.42 23.46
CA SER A 205 10.78 1.95 23.50
C SER A 205 11.57 1.24 22.40
N VAL A 206 12.12 1.98 21.43
CA VAL A 206 12.79 1.42 20.25
C VAL A 206 14.12 2.14 19.92
N ASP A 207 14.69 2.86 20.88
CA ASP A 207 15.84 3.76 20.69
C ASP A 207 17.21 3.14 20.99
N THR A 208 17.24 1.88 21.43
CA THR A 208 18.46 1.21 21.92
C THR A 208 18.62 -0.23 21.43
N ILE A 209 19.88 -0.70 21.39
CA ILE A 209 20.20 -2.10 21.07
C ILE A 209 19.48 -3.06 22.03
N GLY A 210 18.73 -4.00 21.47
CA GLY A 210 17.95 -5.00 22.22
C GLY A 210 16.47 -4.63 22.35
N GLU A 211 16.10 -3.44 21.90
CA GLU A 211 14.72 -3.00 21.69
C GLU A 211 14.36 -3.10 20.20
N GLY A 212 13.06 -3.18 19.92
CA GLY A 212 12.53 -3.25 18.56
C GLY A 212 11.07 -3.70 18.57
N PHE A 213 10.50 -3.75 17.38
CA PHE A 213 9.11 -4.04 17.17
C PHE A 213 8.93 -4.92 15.93
N MET A 214 8.08 -5.93 16.04
CA MET A 214 7.66 -6.72 14.90
C MET A 214 6.19 -7.11 14.99
N VAL A 215 5.49 -6.97 13.87
CA VAL A 215 4.18 -7.60 13.63
C VAL A 215 4.32 -8.53 12.44
N SER A 216 3.85 -9.77 12.59
CA SER A 216 3.74 -10.73 11.51
C SER A 216 2.36 -11.40 11.54
N THR A 217 1.58 -11.16 10.50
CA THR A 217 0.27 -11.81 10.33
C THR A 217 0.36 -12.96 9.33
N GLY A 218 -0.67 -13.80 9.30
CA GLY A 218 -0.67 -15.01 8.48
C GLY A 218 -1.33 -14.79 7.12
N ALA A 219 -2.49 -15.41 6.93
CA ALA A 219 -3.19 -15.41 5.65
C ALA A 219 -4.61 -14.89 5.81
N ASN A 220 -5.27 -14.54 4.71
CA ASN A 220 -6.47 -13.69 4.63
C ASN A 220 -6.13 -12.21 4.83
N GLY A 221 -7.12 -11.33 4.58
CA GLY A 221 -6.92 -9.89 4.66
C GLY A 221 -6.80 -9.43 6.11
N ASP A 222 -5.66 -8.84 6.43
CA ASP A 222 -5.28 -8.30 7.72
C ASP A 222 -5.29 -6.75 7.69
N SER A 223 -5.45 -6.13 8.85
CA SER A 223 -5.37 -4.68 9.03
C SER A 223 -4.39 -4.36 10.15
N ILE A 224 -3.33 -3.63 9.83
CA ILE A 224 -2.28 -3.22 10.76
C ILE A 224 -2.22 -1.70 10.79
N GLU A 225 -2.35 -1.11 11.98
CA GLU A 225 -2.16 0.32 12.22
C GLU A 225 -1.04 0.49 13.26
N VAL A 226 0.07 1.10 12.87
CA VAL A 226 1.20 1.39 13.77
C VAL A 226 1.46 2.87 13.77
N THR A 227 1.37 3.51 14.93
CA THR A 227 1.78 4.90 15.11
C THR A 227 3.01 4.97 16.01
N LEU A 228 4.02 5.73 15.57
CA LEU A 228 5.22 5.98 16.36
C LEU A 228 5.21 7.40 16.94
N ASP A 229 5.25 7.46 18.26
CA ASP A 229 5.36 8.68 19.04
C ASP A 229 6.80 9.20 19.10
N SER A 230 6.95 10.47 19.51
CA SER A 230 8.27 11.08 19.64
C SER A 230 9.08 10.44 20.78
N GLY A 231 10.37 10.22 20.58
CA GLY A 231 11.27 9.72 21.63
C GLY A 231 12.59 9.21 21.03
N VAL A 232 12.50 8.67 19.82
CA VAL A 232 13.64 8.21 19.03
C VAL A 232 13.98 9.19 17.90
N SER A 233 15.26 9.22 17.51
CA SER A 233 15.70 9.97 16.34
C SER A 233 15.70 9.11 15.08
N GLN A 234 15.44 9.72 13.92
CA GLN A 234 15.53 9.05 12.61
C GLN A 234 16.88 8.35 12.40
N SER A 235 18.00 8.95 12.85
CA SER A 235 19.33 8.33 12.77
C SER A 235 19.47 7.10 13.65
N THR A 236 18.81 7.09 14.81
CA THR A 236 18.81 5.94 15.71
C THR A 236 18.05 4.78 15.10
N MET A 237 16.81 5.01 14.61
CA MET A 237 16.02 3.94 14.00
C MET A 237 16.70 3.36 12.78
N TYR A 238 17.27 4.21 11.91
CA TYR A 238 18.04 3.72 10.77
C TYR A 238 19.23 2.83 11.17
N LEU A 239 20.00 3.23 12.19
CA LEU A 239 21.15 2.44 12.63
C LEU A 239 20.77 1.13 13.33
N LEU A 240 19.60 1.10 13.97
CA LEU A 240 19.12 -0.07 14.70
C LEU A 240 18.38 -1.05 13.81
N ASP A 241 17.66 -0.56 12.79
CA ASP A 241 16.94 -1.35 11.81
C ASP A 241 16.08 -2.42 12.50
N ASN A 242 15.15 -1.96 13.35
CA ASN A 242 14.51 -2.77 14.38
C ASN A 242 12.99 -2.68 14.40
N LEU A 243 12.36 -2.18 13.34
CA LEU A 243 10.91 -2.04 13.20
C LEU A 243 10.41 -2.77 11.95
N ASP A 244 9.70 -3.88 12.13
CA ASP A 244 9.27 -4.75 11.03
C ASP A 244 7.74 -4.96 11.01
N ILE A 245 7.15 -4.94 9.82
CA ILE A 245 5.78 -5.38 9.56
C ILE A 245 5.79 -6.37 8.40
N SER A 246 5.20 -7.54 8.59
CA SER A 246 4.98 -8.51 7.52
C SER A 246 3.53 -8.98 7.51
N THR A 247 2.84 -8.70 6.41
CA THR A 247 1.53 -9.26 6.10
C THR A 247 1.74 -10.40 5.11
N GLY A 248 1.14 -11.56 5.39
CA GLY A 248 1.53 -12.79 4.68
C GLY A 248 0.85 -12.92 3.33
N SER A 249 -0.37 -13.47 3.29
CA SER A 249 -1.12 -13.58 2.05
C SER A 249 -2.57 -13.16 2.25
N GLY A 250 -3.07 -12.18 1.53
CA GLY A 250 -4.36 -11.57 1.78
C GLY A 250 -4.48 -10.29 0.98
N ASP A 251 -5.65 -9.67 1.01
CA ASP A 251 -5.70 -8.26 0.62
C ASP A 251 -5.51 -7.48 1.93
N ASP A 252 -4.27 -7.07 2.22
CA ASP A 252 -3.89 -6.52 3.52
C ASP A 252 -3.91 -4.98 3.52
N TYR A 253 -4.16 -4.38 4.69
CA TYR A 253 -4.05 -2.94 4.92
C TYR A 253 -3.00 -2.66 5.98
N VAL A 254 -2.01 -1.81 5.66
CA VAL A 254 -0.96 -1.38 6.59
C VAL A 254 -0.92 0.14 6.63
N PHE A 255 -1.15 0.72 7.80
CA PHE A 255 -0.97 2.13 8.08
C PHE A 255 0.25 2.34 8.98
N VAL A 256 1.18 3.21 8.54
CA VAL A 256 2.32 3.65 9.35
C VAL A 256 2.20 5.14 9.61
N GLY A 257 1.85 5.46 10.85
CA GLY A 257 1.69 6.81 11.38
C GLY A 257 2.96 7.35 12.00
N GLY A 258 3.22 8.63 11.77
CA GLY A 258 4.27 9.39 12.46
C GLY A 258 5.65 9.35 11.80
N ILE A 259 6.65 9.84 12.53
CA ILE A 259 8.03 9.95 12.05
C ILE A 259 8.71 8.61 12.32
N ALA A 260 8.70 7.70 11.34
CA ALA A 260 9.18 6.33 11.50
C ALA A 260 10.09 5.87 10.35
N ASN A 261 10.84 4.79 10.63
CA ASN A 261 11.58 3.97 9.66
C ASN A 261 11.16 2.53 9.90
N VAL A 262 10.12 2.09 9.21
CA VAL A 262 9.56 0.73 9.35
C VAL A 262 9.73 -0.02 8.04
N ASP A 263 10.20 -1.26 8.14
CA ASP A 263 10.27 -2.17 7.01
C ASP A 263 8.93 -2.88 6.86
N VAL A 264 8.26 -2.65 5.73
CA VAL A 264 6.95 -3.22 5.43
C VAL A 264 7.08 -4.24 4.31
N MET A 265 6.72 -5.49 4.59
CA MET A 265 6.59 -6.57 3.62
C MET A 265 5.11 -6.94 3.47
N ALA A 266 4.46 -6.45 2.42
CA ALA A 266 3.01 -6.62 2.23
C ALA A 266 2.62 -8.05 1.77
N GLY A 267 3.55 -8.77 1.14
CA GLY A 267 3.40 -10.18 0.84
C GLY A 267 2.67 -10.48 -0.48
N SER A 268 1.48 -11.07 -0.42
CA SER A 268 0.78 -11.52 -1.62
C SER A 268 -0.72 -11.32 -1.54
N GLY A 269 -1.34 -10.92 -2.64
CA GLY A 269 -2.73 -10.46 -2.69
C GLY A 269 -2.73 -8.96 -2.95
N SER A 270 -3.88 -8.30 -3.08
CA SER A 270 -3.87 -6.89 -3.48
C SER A 270 -3.79 -6.00 -2.25
N ASP A 271 -2.60 -5.57 -1.88
CA ASP A 271 -2.34 -4.90 -0.61
C ASP A 271 -2.52 -3.37 -0.69
N PHE A 272 -2.73 -2.74 0.46
CA PHE A 272 -2.82 -1.29 0.59
C PHE A 272 -1.95 -0.81 1.75
N VAL A 273 -0.85 -0.14 1.43
CA VAL A 273 0.07 0.47 2.41
C VAL A 273 -0.08 1.99 2.36
N GLU A 274 -0.28 2.61 3.52
CA GLU A 274 -0.45 4.05 3.69
C GLU A 274 0.54 4.59 4.73
N ILE A 275 1.31 5.61 4.33
CA ILE A 275 2.26 6.30 5.20
C ILE A 275 1.75 7.72 5.47
N ASP A 276 1.66 8.12 6.74
CA ASP A 276 1.16 9.43 7.11
C ASP A 276 1.79 10.00 8.40
N THR A 277 2.48 11.12 8.28
CA THR A 277 3.16 11.86 9.37
C THR A 277 2.27 12.92 10.02
N ALA A 278 1.02 13.06 9.59
CA ALA A 278 0.11 14.04 10.17
C ALA A 278 -0.18 13.78 11.65
N GLY A 279 -0.41 14.87 12.40
CA GLY A 279 -0.69 14.80 13.84
C GLY A 279 0.57 14.79 14.71
N VAL A 280 1.76 14.60 14.14
CA VAL A 280 3.04 14.72 14.85
C VAL A 280 3.34 16.18 15.24
N SER A 281 3.93 16.36 16.42
CA SER A 281 4.30 17.69 16.93
C SER A 281 5.30 18.39 16.00
N GLY A 282 4.90 19.54 15.45
CA GLY A 282 5.71 20.31 14.49
C GLY A 282 5.33 20.09 13.02
N VAL A 283 4.45 19.13 12.74
CA VAL A 283 3.85 18.91 11.41
C VAL A 283 2.53 19.67 11.33
N THR A 284 2.32 20.45 10.26
CA THR A 284 0.99 21.01 9.98
C THR A 284 0.29 20.04 9.03
N GLY A 285 -0.78 19.40 9.51
CA GLY A 285 -1.45 18.35 8.76
C GLY A 285 -1.98 18.82 7.41
N GLY A 286 -1.78 18.00 6.39
CA GLY A 286 -2.40 18.12 5.08
C GLY A 286 -3.90 17.82 5.14
N SER A 287 -4.61 18.13 4.06
CA SER A 287 -6.06 17.94 3.93
C SER A 287 -6.42 17.01 2.79
N THR A 288 -7.51 16.27 2.97
CA THR A 288 -8.18 15.55 1.89
C THR A 288 -9.06 16.49 1.06
N GLY A 289 -9.38 16.09 -0.18
CA GLY A 289 -10.22 16.87 -1.09
C GLY A 289 -11.67 16.40 -1.12
N THR A 290 -12.58 17.31 -1.48
CA THR A 290 -14.00 17.01 -1.73
C THR A 290 -14.46 17.64 -3.05
N TRP A 291 -15.21 16.88 -3.84
CA TRP A 291 -15.79 17.31 -5.11
C TRP A 291 -17.29 17.01 -5.13
N GLU A 292 -18.09 18.05 -5.35
CA GLU A 292 -19.56 17.97 -5.38
C GLU A 292 -20.04 18.02 -6.84
N PHE A 293 -20.93 17.10 -7.23
CA PHE A 293 -21.57 17.11 -8.56
C PHE A 293 -23.10 17.06 -8.45
N GLY A 294 -23.78 17.85 -9.29
CA GLY A 294 -25.24 17.99 -9.27
C GLY A 294 -25.74 18.94 -8.17
N ASP A 295 -27.06 19.20 -8.15
CA ASP A 295 -27.67 20.00 -7.09
C ASP A 295 -28.03 19.13 -5.87
N ILE A 296 -27.80 19.68 -4.68
CA ILE A 296 -28.26 19.11 -3.41
C ILE A 296 -29.78 19.27 -3.17
N THR A 297 -30.54 19.85 -4.11
CA THR A 297 -32.00 19.95 -3.99
C THR A 297 -32.75 19.82 -5.33
N GLY A 298 -33.67 18.85 -5.39
CA GLY A 298 -34.68 18.73 -6.44
C GLY A 298 -34.18 18.03 -7.71
N PRO A 299 -35.07 17.54 -8.59
CA PRO A 299 -34.66 16.87 -9.81
C PRO A 299 -33.95 17.82 -10.78
N GLN A 300 -32.78 17.40 -11.28
CA GLN A 300 -32.03 18.05 -12.34
C GLN A 300 -32.01 17.20 -13.61
N THR A 301 -31.98 17.90 -14.74
CA THR A 301 -31.55 17.29 -16.00
C THR A 301 -30.09 17.68 -16.22
N PHE A 302 -29.30 16.79 -16.83
CA PHE A 302 -27.87 17.01 -17.07
C PHE A 302 -27.57 18.23 -17.99
N GLY A 303 -28.58 18.94 -18.50
CA GLY A 303 -28.40 20.12 -19.36
C GLY A 303 -28.78 21.46 -18.72
N ASP A 304 -29.71 21.48 -17.77
CA ASP A 304 -30.29 22.74 -17.26
C ASP A 304 -29.29 23.56 -16.42
N ALA A 305 -28.41 22.89 -15.66
CA ALA A 305 -27.35 23.53 -14.87
C ALA A 305 -26.17 24.05 -15.74
N PHE A 306 -26.05 23.55 -16.98
CA PHE A 306 -24.94 23.83 -17.90
C PHE A 306 -25.30 24.83 -19.01
N GLY A 307 -26.44 25.51 -18.88
CA GLY A 307 -26.86 26.55 -19.82
C GLY A 307 -27.42 26.05 -21.16
N LEU A 308 -27.66 24.74 -21.29
CA LEU A 308 -28.37 24.18 -22.44
C LEU A 308 -29.87 24.51 -22.33
N GLN A 309 -30.46 25.04 -23.40
CA GLN A 309 -31.92 25.21 -23.46
C GLN A 309 -32.54 23.86 -23.82
N GLY A 310 -33.43 23.31 -22.98
CA GLY A 310 -34.24 22.14 -23.33
C GLY A 310 -34.16 20.92 -22.41
N GLY A 311 -33.37 20.94 -21.33
CA GLY A 311 -33.49 19.95 -20.25
C GLY A 311 -32.85 18.58 -20.48
N GLY A 312 -31.64 18.51 -21.06
CA GLY A 312 -30.83 17.29 -21.11
C GLY A 312 -29.93 17.21 -22.35
N ARG A 313 -29.10 16.17 -22.46
CA ARG A 313 -28.28 15.87 -23.64
C ARG A 313 -28.48 14.43 -24.09
N VAL A 314 -28.51 14.21 -25.41
CA VAL A 314 -28.55 12.85 -25.95
C VAL A 314 -27.14 12.26 -25.91
N LEU A 315 -26.96 11.21 -25.12
CA LEU A 315 -25.70 10.47 -25.05
C LEU A 315 -25.93 9.04 -25.52
N TYR A 316 -25.15 8.54 -26.46
CA TYR A 316 -25.28 7.16 -26.95
C TYR A 316 -23.92 6.49 -26.99
N GLN A 317 -23.76 5.44 -26.18
CA GLN A 317 -22.46 4.79 -25.93
C GLN A 317 -21.37 5.81 -25.55
N ALA A 318 -21.77 6.89 -24.86
CA ALA A 318 -20.83 7.85 -24.33
C ALA A 318 -19.97 7.19 -23.26
N GLN A 319 -18.72 7.62 -23.16
CA GLN A 319 -17.75 7.14 -22.19
C GLN A 319 -17.48 8.24 -21.18
N LEU A 320 -17.49 7.90 -19.89
CA LEU A 320 -17.07 8.78 -18.81
C LEU A 320 -15.77 8.23 -18.23
N THR A 321 -14.77 9.09 -18.12
CA THR A 321 -13.48 8.76 -17.50
C THR A 321 -13.33 9.56 -16.21
N ALA A 322 -13.14 8.85 -15.09
CA ALA A 322 -12.73 9.44 -13.84
C ALA A 322 -11.20 9.30 -13.70
N MET A 323 -10.52 10.39 -13.35
CA MET A 323 -9.09 10.43 -13.08
C MET A 323 -8.85 10.97 -11.69
N PHE A 324 -8.08 10.27 -10.86
CA PHE A 324 -7.64 10.77 -9.55
C PHE A 324 -6.19 10.38 -9.31
N ALA A 325 -5.36 11.34 -8.92
CA ALA A 325 -3.91 11.14 -8.71
C ALA A 325 -3.22 10.45 -9.91
N GLY A 326 -3.70 10.73 -11.13
CA GLY A 326 -3.21 10.11 -12.36
C GLY A 326 -3.80 8.74 -12.71
N PHE A 327 -4.47 8.04 -11.78
CA PHE A 327 -5.16 6.79 -12.08
C PHE A 327 -6.48 7.05 -12.80
N GLU A 328 -6.73 6.30 -13.88
CA GLU A 328 -7.89 6.50 -14.74
C GLU A 328 -8.81 5.28 -14.78
N SER A 329 -10.12 5.53 -14.86
CA SER A 329 -11.13 4.50 -15.09
C SER A 329 -12.20 5.01 -16.04
N THR A 330 -12.50 4.25 -17.08
CA THR A 330 -13.48 4.62 -18.11
C THR A 330 -14.66 3.66 -18.11
N VAL A 331 -15.88 4.20 -18.02
CA VAL A 331 -17.13 3.44 -18.09
C VAL A 331 -18.05 4.00 -19.18
N THR A 332 -19.04 3.21 -19.58
CA THR A 332 -20.09 3.69 -20.48
C THR A 332 -21.19 4.37 -19.66
N VAL A 333 -21.68 5.52 -20.13
CA VAL A 333 -22.87 6.16 -19.55
C VAL A 333 -24.13 5.41 -20.00
N GLU A 334 -24.85 4.83 -19.05
CA GLU A 334 -25.98 3.92 -19.28
C GLU A 334 -27.31 4.65 -19.62
N THR A 335 -27.37 5.29 -20.78
CA THR A 335 -28.62 5.83 -21.33
C THR A 335 -29.37 4.79 -22.17
N THR A 336 -30.70 4.89 -22.26
CA THR A 336 -31.51 3.86 -22.92
C THR A 336 -32.41 4.40 -24.03
N ALA A 337 -32.85 3.52 -24.94
CA ALA A 337 -33.85 3.89 -25.93
C ALA A 337 -35.22 4.26 -25.31
N ALA A 338 -35.50 3.85 -24.06
CA ALA A 338 -36.78 4.12 -23.41
C ALA A 338 -36.93 5.60 -22.98
N ASN A 339 -35.81 6.26 -22.69
CA ASN A 339 -35.73 7.71 -22.44
C ASN A 339 -35.11 8.46 -23.62
N ASN A 340 -35.19 7.91 -24.84
CA ASN A 340 -34.64 8.53 -26.05
C ASN A 340 -33.14 8.89 -25.94
N TYR A 341 -32.40 8.15 -25.12
CA TYR A 341 -31.00 8.38 -24.81
C TYR A 341 -30.69 9.76 -24.17
N VAL A 342 -31.70 10.43 -23.61
CA VAL A 342 -31.52 11.70 -22.90
C VAL A 342 -30.96 11.43 -21.51
N ALA A 343 -29.72 11.87 -21.27
CA ALA A 343 -29.02 11.70 -20.01
C ALA A 343 -29.59 12.60 -18.90
N THR A 344 -29.65 12.06 -17.69
CA THR A 344 -30.01 12.73 -16.44
C THR A 344 -28.79 12.90 -15.54
N GLN A 345 -28.88 13.74 -14.51
CA GLN A 345 -27.79 13.86 -13.53
C GLN A 345 -27.53 12.53 -12.81
N ILE A 346 -28.58 11.74 -12.58
CA ILE A 346 -28.45 10.39 -12.00
C ILE A 346 -27.62 9.47 -12.89
N ASP A 347 -27.84 9.49 -14.21
CA ASP A 347 -27.08 8.64 -15.14
C ASP A 347 -25.57 8.97 -15.10
N ILE A 348 -25.24 10.25 -14.90
CA ILE A 348 -23.86 10.72 -14.83
C ILE A 348 -23.24 10.44 -13.47
N ASN A 349 -23.95 10.68 -12.37
CA ASN A 349 -23.48 10.34 -11.03
C ASN A 349 -23.25 8.84 -10.88
N ASN A 350 -24.15 8.02 -11.45
CA ASN A 350 -23.97 6.57 -11.49
C ASN A 350 -22.72 6.21 -12.32
N ALA A 351 -22.49 6.85 -13.47
CA ALA A 351 -21.28 6.62 -14.25
C ALA A 351 -20.00 7.06 -13.50
N ILE A 352 -20.01 8.16 -12.75
CA ILE A 352 -18.89 8.57 -11.88
C ILE A 352 -18.65 7.49 -10.81
N ALA A 353 -19.71 7.07 -10.11
CA ALA A 353 -19.61 6.05 -9.08
C ALA A 353 -19.13 4.70 -9.64
N ASP A 354 -19.63 4.29 -10.80
CA ASP A 354 -19.20 3.08 -11.48
C ASP A 354 -17.74 3.18 -11.94
N ALA A 355 -17.29 4.33 -12.44
CA ALA A 355 -15.88 4.53 -12.82
C ALA A 355 -14.95 4.34 -11.63
N ILE A 356 -15.26 4.96 -10.49
CA ILE A 356 -14.49 4.84 -9.26
C ILE A 356 -14.54 3.41 -8.72
N SER A 357 -15.73 2.80 -8.64
CA SER A 357 -15.92 1.47 -8.04
C SER A 357 -15.36 0.31 -8.88
N ASN A 358 -15.26 0.47 -10.20
CA ASN A 358 -14.74 -0.56 -11.09
C ASN A 358 -13.20 -0.59 -11.17
N ASN A 359 -12.53 0.44 -10.67
CA ASN A 359 -11.07 0.48 -10.61
C ASN A 359 -10.63 0.24 -9.16
N PRO A 360 -9.81 -0.80 -8.88
CA PRO A 360 -9.46 -1.18 -7.52
C PRO A 360 -8.66 -0.11 -6.78
N GLU A 361 -7.83 0.68 -7.47
CA GLU A 361 -7.11 1.80 -6.88
C GLU A 361 -8.04 2.96 -6.51
N LEU A 362 -8.89 3.41 -7.44
CA LEU A 362 -9.83 4.50 -7.20
C LEU A 362 -10.81 4.18 -6.08
N ALA A 363 -11.28 2.94 -5.98
CA ALA A 363 -12.19 2.48 -4.92
C ALA A 363 -11.55 2.52 -3.52
N ARG A 364 -10.21 2.47 -3.42
CA ARG A 364 -9.45 2.59 -2.16
C ARG A 364 -9.09 4.04 -1.85
N LEU A 365 -8.95 4.89 -2.87
CA LEU A 365 -8.54 6.29 -2.73
C LEU A 365 -9.71 7.28 -2.56
N LEU A 366 -10.91 6.89 -2.99
CA LEU A 366 -12.08 7.78 -3.02
C LEU A 366 -13.30 7.15 -2.34
N GLY A 367 -13.94 7.93 -1.46
CA GLY A 367 -15.26 7.68 -0.90
C GLY A 367 -16.34 8.39 -1.73
N ILE A 368 -17.51 7.75 -1.86
CA ILE A 368 -18.66 8.31 -2.57
C ILE A 368 -19.87 8.36 -1.63
N ASP A 369 -20.44 9.56 -1.49
CA ASP A 369 -21.70 9.78 -0.79
C ASP A 369 -22.77 10.25 -1.80
N MET A 370 -23.85 9.47 -1.93
CA MET A 370 -24.97 9.82 -2.82
C MET A 370 -26.10 10.49 -2.02
N ASP A 371 -26.55 11.65 -2.49
CA ASP A 371 -27.70 12.32 -1.90
C ASP A 371 -29.02 11.72 -2.42
N GLU A 372 -29.67 10.92 -1.58
CA GLU A 372 -30.97 10.33 -1.87
C GLU A 372 -32.02 11.42 -2.22
N GLY A 373 -32.50 11.40 -3.47
CA GLY A 373 -33.60 12.24 -3.94
C GLY A 373 -33.23 13.68 -4.32
N ALA A 374 -31.98 14.10 -4.11
CA ALA A 374 -31.46 15.39 -4.59
C ALA A 374 -30.70 15.28 -5.93
N GLN A 375 -30.18 14.09 -6.27
CA GLN A 375 -29.31 13.89 -7.44
C GLN A 375 -27.93 14.55 -7.32
N GLY A 376 -27.51 14.86 -6.08
CA GLY A 376 -26.14 15.21 -5.73
C GLY A 376 -25.29 13.96 -5.50
N ILE A 377 -23.99 14.09 -5.73
CA ILE A 377 -22.96 13.13 -5.34
C ILE A 377 -21.76 13.91 -4.82
N ASP A 378 -21.25 13.49 -3.67
CA ASP A 378 -19.99 13.96 -3.11
C ASP A 378 -18.95 12.86 -3.30
N VAL A 379 -17.81 13.24 -3.89
CA VAL A 379 -16.62 12.41 -4.00
C VAL A 379 -15.61 12.97 -3.01
N ASN A 380 -15.12 12.15 -2.09
CA ASN A 380 -14.20 12.53 -1.03
C ASN A 380 -12.90 11.74 -1.19
N SER A 381 -11.75 12.40 -1.11
CA SER A 381 -10.49 11.68 -1.02
C SER A 381 -10.35 11.05 0.38
N LEU A 382 -9.91 9.80 0.41
CA LEU A 382 -9.62 9.06 1.63
C LEU A 382 -8.18 9.26 2.10
N VAL A 383 -7.33 9.85 1.25
CA VAL A 383 -5.89 10.05 1.49
C VAL A 383 -5.53 11.52 1.44
N ARG A 384 -4.45 11.88 2.16
CA ARG A 384 -3.90 13.24 2.14
C ARG A 384 -3.00 13.49 0.92
N GLY A 385 -2.74 14.77 0.65
CA GLY A 385 -1.90 15.24 -0.44
C GLY A 385 -2.66 16.02 -1.50
N GLU A 386 -1.93 16.80 -2.30
CA GLU A 386 -2.44 17.66 -3.37
C GLU A 386 -2.90 16.84 -4.61
N ASN A 387 -3.81 15.91 -4.36
CA ASN A 387 -4.35 15.01 -5.36
C ASN A 387 -5.48 15.68 -6.15
N HIS A 388 -5.39 15.58 -7.48
CA HIS A 388 -6.35 16.17 -8.40
C HIS A 388 -7.39 15.15 -8.86
N LEU A 389 -8.68 15.50 -8.79
CA LEU A 389 -9.75 14.76 -9.47
C LEU A 389 -10.11 15.49 -10.77
N ALA A 390 -10.26 14.73 -11.86
CA ALA A 390 -10.86 15.20 -13.09
C ALA A 390 -11.90 14.21 -13.59
N ILE A 391 -12.94 14.73 -14.25
CA ILE A 391 -13.96 13.93 -14.90
C ILE A 391 -14.07 14.38 -16.36
N SER A 392 -13.90 13.44 -17.27
CA SER A 392 -14.04 13.64 -18.70
C SER A 392 -15.24 12.87 -19.24
N LEU A 393 -16.00 13.49 -20.14
CA LEU A 393 -17.11 12.85 -20.83
C LEU A 393 -16.84 12.88 -22.34
N TYR A 394 -16.94 11.73 -23.00
CA TYR A 394 -16.67 11.56 -24.43
C TYR A 394 -17.88 10.97 -25.14
N GLN A 395 -18.27 11.58 -26.26
CA GLN A 395 -19.35 11.08 -27.11
C GLN A 395 -18.78 10.53 -28.44
N PRO A 396 -18.86 9.21 -28.72
CA PRO A 396 -18.42 8.68 -30.00
C PRO A 396 -19.24 9.18 -31.17
N ALA A 397 -18.59 9.30 -32.33
CA ALA A 397 -19.25 9.63 -33.59
C ALA A 397 -19.99 8.42 -34.17
N LEU A 398 -21.19 8.64 -34.70
CA LEU A 398 -22.01 7.59 -35.31
C LEU A 398 -21.70 7.44 -36.80
N VAL A 399 -21.42 6.21 -37.23
CA VAL A 399 -21.12 5.88 -38.63
C VAL A 399 -22.06 4.79 -39.17
N ALA A 400 -22.16 4.72 -40.50
CA ALA A 400 -23.09 3.85 -41.21
C ALA A 400 -22.49 2.51 -41.68
N GLY A 401 -21.16 2.41 -41.76
CA GLY A 401 -20.45 1.29 -42.39
C GLY A 401 -19.76 0.36 -41.40
N PRO A 402 -19.44 -0.89 -41.78
CA PRO A 402 -18.61 -1.77 -40.96
C PRO A 402 -17.17 -1.25 -40.91
N GLY A 403 -16.55 -1.33 -39.73
CA GLY A 403 -15.17 -0.86 -39.48
C GLY A 403 -15.13 0.57 -38.95
N PRO A 404 -15.67 0.83 -37.73
CA PRO A 404 -15.53 2.13 -37.10
C PRO A 404 -14.03 2.42 -36.84
N ALA A 405 -13.61 3.66 -37.07
CA ALA A 405 -12.33 4.13 -36.56
C ALA A 405 -12.38 4.26 -35.03
N THR A 406 -11.23 4.47 -34.40
CA THR A 406 -11.17 4.76 -32.96
C THR A 406 -12.02 5.99 -32.64
N GLY A 407 -12.87 5.89 -31.61
CA GLY A 407 -13.81 6.94 -31.25
C GLY A 407 -15.11 6.98 -32.08
N GLU A 408 -15.35 5.99 -32.97
CA GLU A 408 -16.59 5.86 -33.74
C GLU A 408 -17.41 4.62 -33.33
N VAL A 409 -18.73 4.71 -33.53
CA VAL A 409 -19.68 3.63 -33.28
C VAL A 409 -20.57 3.41 -34.50
N VAL A 410 -20.71 2.15 -34.92
CA VAL A 410 -21.57 1.78 -36.04
C VAL A 410 -23.02 1.70 -35.58
N VAL A 411 -23.89 2.55 -36.15
CA VAL A 411 -25.35 2.49 -35.90
C VAL A 411 -26.10 2.34 -37.22
N THR A 412 -26.66 1.14 -37.41
CA THR A 412 -27.50 0.80 -38.57
C THR A 412 -28.94 0.49 -38.20
N SER A 413 -29.28 0.51 -36.90
CA SER A 413 -30.64 0.21 -36.44
C SER A 413 -31.54 1.45 -36.54
N ASP A 414 -32.60 1.37 -37.34
CA ASP A 414 -33.61 2.43 -37.44
C ASP A 414 -34.26 2.72 -36.08
N SER A 415 -34.41 1.73 -35.20
CA SER A 415 -35.01 1.95 -33.88
C SER A 415 -34.13 2.82 -32.98
N VAL A 416 -32.81 2.61 -33.04
CA VAL A 416 -31.84 3.41 -32.27
C VAL A 416 -31.78 4.82 -32.83
N LEU A 417 -31.65 4.96 -34.15
CA LEU A 417 -31.61 6.26 -34.81
C LEU A 417 -32.89 7.08 -34.57
N ASN A 418 -34.06 6.44 -34.57
CA ASN A 418 -35.33 7.11 -34.26
C ASN A 418 -35.39 7.57 -32.79
N ALA A 419 -34.89 6.78 -31.85
CA ALA A 419 -34.81 7.19 -30.44
C ALA A 419 -33.84 8.36 -30.25
N ILE A 420 -32.67 8.32 -30.90
CA ILE A 420 -31.71 9.44 -30.92
C ILE A 420 -32.37 10.69 -31.51
N ALA A 421 -33.04 10.57 -32.66
CA ALA A 421 -33.74 11.69 -33.30
C ALA A 421 -34.80 12.30 -32.38
N GLN A 422 -35.57 11.46 -31.67
CA GLN A 422 -36.55 11.94 -30.71
C GLN A 422 -35.87 12.63 -29.53
N GLY A 423 -34.76 12.10 -29.01
CA GLY A 423 -33.98 12.73 -27.95
C GLY A 423 -33.45 14.11 -28.36
N LEU A 424 -32.93 14.25 -29.59
CA LEU A 424 -32.42 15.51 -30.12
C LEU A 424 -33.53 16.57 -30.23
N ILE A 425 -34.77 16.13 -30.50
CA ILE A 425 -35.96 17.00 -30.52
C ILE A 425 -36.38 17.35 -29.09
N ASP A 426 -36.44 16.36 -28.20
CA ASP A 426 -36.89 16.52 -26.80
C ASP A 426 -35.97 17.47 -26.02
N THR A 427 -34.67 17.47 -26.35
CA THR A 427 -33.63 18.33 -25.76
C THR A 427 -33.41 19.64 -26.50
N GLU A 428 -34.22 19.94 -27.53
CA GLU A 428 -34.11 21.13 -28.38
C GLU A 428 -32.77 21.30 -29.13
N GLN A 429 -31.87 20.30 -29.10
CA GLN A 429 -30.64 20.26 -29.89
C GLN A 429 -30.92 20.26 -31.41
N GLN A 430 -32.09 19.75 -31.81
CA GLN A 430 -32.68 19.92 -33.14
C GLN A 430 -34.16 20.25 -33.06
N VAL A 431 -34.48 21.53 -33.25
CA VAL A 431 -35.87 22.04 -33.20
C VAL A 431 -36.69 21.75 -34.46
N ASP A 432 -36.04 21.44 -35.59
CA ASP A 432 -36.71 21.15 -36.86
C ASP A 432 -36.57 19.67 -37.19
N SER A 433 -37.65 18.91 -36.97
CA SER A 433 -37.69 17.48 -37.26
C SER A 433 -37.41 17.15 -38.73
N THR A 434 -37.58 18.11 -39.66
CA THR A 434 -37.26 17.90 -41.09
C THR A 434 -35.75 17.81 -41.35
N ASN A 435 -34.92 18.29 -40.42
CA ASN A 435 -33.47 18.08 -40.44
C ASN A 435 -33.06 16.67 -39.96
N LEU A 436 -34.02 15.83 -39.57
CA LEU A 436 -33.78 14.47 -39.07
C LEU A 436 -34.52 13.40 -39.92
N ASP A 437 -34.88 13.75 -41.16
CA ASP A 437 -35.72 12.92 -42.06
C ASP A 437 -35.01 11.67 -42.60
N SER A 438 -33.68 11.56 -42.44
CA SER A 438 -32.92 10.38 -42.86
C SER A 438 -31.89 9.93 -41.82
N ALA A 439 -31.52 8.64 -41.86
CA ALA A 439 -30.44 8.09 -41.04
C ALA A 439 -29.09 8.83 -41.23
N GLY A 440 -28.85 9.43 -42.39
CA GLY A 440 -27.67 10.26 -42.62
C GLY A 440 -27.75 11.59 -41.86
N ASP A 441 -28.91 12.24 -41.90
CA ASP A 441 -29.13 13.53 -41.25
C ASP A 441 -29.14 13.40 -39.72
N ILE A 442 -29.72 12.31 -39.18
CA ILE A 442 -29.68 12.01 -37.73
C ILE A 442 -28.23 11.87 -37.25
N ARG A 443 -27.40 11.10 -37.96
CA ARG A 443 -25.97 10.97 -37.61
C ARG A 443 -25.23 12.28 -37.76
N ALA A 444 -25.53 13.08 -38.78
CA ALA A 444 -24.89 14.38 -38.96
C ALA A 444 -25.25 15.37 -37.84
N ALA A 445 -26.51 15.38 -37.40
CA ALA A 445 -26.96 16.19 -36.27
C ALA A 445 -26.30 15.76 -34.97
N PHE A 446 -26.31 14.45 -34.68
CA PHE A 446 -25.68 13.90 -33.48
C PHE A 446 -24.15 14.08 -33.46
N ASN A 447 -23.48 13.86 -34.60
CA ASN A 447 -22.03 13.99 -34.70
C ASN A 447 -21.54 15.45 -34.65
N GLY A 448 -22.45 16.44 -34.74
CA GLY A 448 -22.12 17.83 -34.40
C GLY A 448 -21.63 17.98 -32.95
N ASP A 449 -22.01 17.02 -32.11
CA ASP A 449 -21.70 16.96 -30.68
C ASP A 449 -20.79 15.76 -30.34
N ALA A 450 -20.14 15.16 -31.33
CA ALA A 450 -19.16 14.08 -31.12
C ALA A 450 -17.80 14.60 -30.63
N GLY A 451 -17.06 13.73 -29.95
CA GLY A 451 -15.77 14.02 -29.36
C GLY A 451 -15.85 14.27 -27.85
N SER A 452 -14.80 14.89 -27.32
CA SER A 452 -14.78 15.43 -25.97
C SER A 452 -15.95 16.38 -25.72
N ILE A 453 -16.56 16.25 -24.55
CA ILE A 453 -17.60 17.12 -24.06
C ILE A 453 -16.99 18.06 -23.03
N VAL A 454 -17.06 19.37 -23.31
CA VAL A 454 -16.73 20.40 -22.33
C VAL A 454 -17.94 20.75 -21.46
N ALA A 455 -17.71 21.44 -20.35
CA ALA A 455 -18.74 21.83 -19.38
C ALA A 455 -19.95 22.57 -19.98
N ASP A 456 -19.82 23.28 -21.11
CA ASP A 456 -20.98 23.95 -21.75
C ASP A 456 -21.85 23.01 -22.60
N GLY A 457 -21.52 21.72 -22.64
CA GLY A 457 -22.26 20.70 -23.36
C GLY A 457 -22.00 20.68 -24.87
N THR A 458 -21.03 21.42 -25.39
CA THR A 458 -20.62 21.33 -26.80
C THR A 458 -19.60 20.21 -27.03
N GLY A 459 -19.65 19.59 -28.20
CA GLY A 459 -18.58 18.70 -28.67
C GLY A 459 -17.41 19.50 -29.24
N SER A 460 -16.18 19.14 -28.88
CA SER A 460 -14.98 19.83 -29.41
C SER A 460 -14.67 19.49 -30.88
N GLY A 461 -15.34 18.47 -31.44
CA GLY A 461 -15.12 17.99 -32.80
C GLY A 461 -13.76 17.31 -33.02
N ALA A 462 -12.95 17.14 -31.97
CA ALA A 462 -11.69 16.40 -32.00
C ALA A 462 -11.94 14.92 -31.70
N VAL A 463 -11.48 14.04 -32.60
CA VAL A 463 -11.29 12.61 -32.32
C VAL A 463 -10.01 12.49 -31.52
N MET A 464 -10.04 11.91 -30.33
CA MET A 464 -8.81 11.59 -29.63
C MET A 464 -8.86 10.20 -29.05
N LEU A 465 -7.91 9.40 -29.52
CA LEU A 465 -7.38 8.14 -29.02
C LEU A 465 -6.34 7.73 -30.08
N GLY A 466 -5.08 8.18 -29.95
CA GLY A 466 -4.03 7.71 -30.87
C GLY A 466 -2.69 8.44 -30.94
N THR A 467 -2.56 9.71 -30.55
CA THR A 467 -1.23 10.38 -30.58
C THR A 467 -1.21 11.51 -29.56
N ASN A 468 -0.54 11.32 -28.43
CA ASN A 468 0.16 12.27 -27.53
C ASN A 468 -0.38 13.70 -27.31
N GLU A 469 -1.59 14.06 -27.72
CA GLU A 469 -2.18 15.39 -27.60
C GLU A 469 -3.49 15.26 -26.84
N ARG A 470 -3.42 15.10 -25.51
CA ARG A 470 -4.58 15.14 -24.59
C ARG A 470 -5.22 16.56 -24.54
N GLY A 471 -5.53 17.17 -25.69
CA GLY A 471 -6.03 18.55 -25.78
C GLY A 471 -7.52 18.71 -25.48
N VAL A 472 -7.82 19.45 -24.40
CA VAL A 472 -9.08 20.13 -24.07
C VAL A 472 -10.30 19.20 -23.86
N TYR A 473 -10.35 18.61 -22.66
CA TYR A 473 -11.49 17.89 -22.10
C TYR A 473 -11.80 18.52 -20.76
N ASP A 474 -13.07 18.68 -20.40
CA ASP A 474 -13.47 18.61 -18.99
C ASP A 474 -14.97 18.76 -18.80
N TYR A 475 -15.58 17.71 -18.24
CA TYR A 475 -16.78 17.88 -17.42
C TYR A 475 -16.40 18.51 -16.08
N GLN A 476 -15.26 18.09 -15.50
CA GLN A 476 -14.65 18.71 -14.33
C GLN A 476 -13.13 18.71 -14.46
N ASN A 477 -12.55 19.90 -14.52
CA ASN A 477 -11.10 20.08 -14.58
C ASN A 477 -10.36 19.44 -13.44
N PRO A 478 -9.11 18.96 -13.68
CA PRO A 478 -8.21 18.59 -12.61
C PRO A 478 -8.19 19.71 -11.58
N ILE A 479 -8.79 19.45 -10.42
CA ILE A 479 -8.78 20.34 -9.27
C ILE A 479 -8.56 19.51 -8.01
N THR A 480 -7.94 20.12 -7.00
CA THR A 480 -7.61 19.47 -5.73
C THR A 480 -8.82 19.24 -4.82
N GLY A 481 -9.97 19.87 -5.10
CA GLY A 481 -11.12 19.82 -4.19
C GLY A 481 -10.81 20.41 -2.80
N GLY A 482 -9.73 21.20 -2.68
CA GLY A 482 -9.24 21.73 -1.41
C GLY A 482 -8.27 20.80 -0.66
N SER A 483 -7.85 19.68 -1.26
CA SER A 483 -6.75 18.87 -0.73
C SER A 483 -5.44 19.67 -0.74
N THR A 484 -4.56 19.36 0.22
CA THR A 484 -3.24 19.99 0.37
C THR A 484 -2.25 19.01 0.95
N ASP A 485 -1.00 19.17 0.55
CA ASP A 485 0.15 18.47 1.10
C ASP A 485 0.39 18.78 2.58
N ILE A 486 1.05 17.83 3.24
CA ILE A 486 1.54 18.04 4.60
C ILE A 486 2.69 19.04 4.53
N ALA A 487 2.67 20.06 5.39
CA ALA A 487 3.80 20.98 5.50
C ALA A 487 4.74 20.53 6.62
N GLY A 488 6.01 20.32 6.28
CA GLY A 488 7.03 19.82 7.20
C GLY A 488 8.44 20.30 6.87
N GLY A 489 9.43 19.73 7.56
CA GLY A 489 10.85 19.88 7.20
C GLY A 489 11.56 18.54 7.37
N PRO A 490 12.89 18.45 7.19
CA PRO A 490 13.55 17.15 7.00
C PRO A 490 13.45 16.21 8.21
N SER A 491 13.27 16.79 9.39
CA SER A 491 13.12 16.10 10.67
C SER A 491 11.72 15.57 10.93
N THR A 492 10.76 15.81 10.04
CA THR A 492 9.36 15.37 10.19
C THR A 492 8.92 14.41 9.09
N ARG A 493 9.88 13.77 8.44
CA ARG A 493 9.67 12.84 7.32
C ARG A 493 9.62 11.42 7.82
N ASN A 494 8.90 10.56 7.11
CA ASN A 494 8.97 9.12 7.27
C ASN A 494 9.96 8.56 6.22
N TYR A 495 10.80 7.58 6.61
CA TYR A 495 11.75 6.89 5.71
C TYR A 495 11.52 5.37 5.70
N SER A 496 10.29 4.92 5.94
CA SER A 496 9.93 3.51 5.80
C SER A 496 10.33 2.97 4.43
N GLU A 497 10.73 1.71 4.43
CA GLU A 497 11.04 0.90 3.26
C GLU A 497 9.89 -0.08 3.03
N ILE A 498 9.38 -0.15 1.80
CA ILE A 498 8.16 -0.89 1.50
C ILE A 498 8.41 -1.85 0.34
N ASP A 499 8.23 -3.14 0.58
CA ASP A 499 8.11 -4.17 -0.45
C ASP A 499 6.64 -4.61 -0.57
N MET A 500 6.01 -4.26 -1.68
CA MET A 500 4.60 -4.58 -1.95
C MET A 500 4.39 -6.05 -2.34
N GLY A 501 5.46 -6.79 -2.62
CA GLY A 501 5.37 -8.22 -2.92
C GLY A 501 4.73 -8.55 -4.26
N THR A 502 3.82 -9.53 -4.29
CA THR A 502 3.38 -10.19 -5.55
C THR A 502 1.94 -9.90 -5.96
N GLY A 503 1.33 -8.89 -5.36
CA GLY A 503 -0.05 -8.54 -5.56
C GLY A 503 -0.40 -8.00 -6.93
N THR A 504 -1.65 -8.24 -7.35
CA THR A 504 -2.08 -7.86 -8.71
C THR A 504 -2.59 -6.43 -8.82
N ASN A 505 -2.91 -5.78 -7.71
CA ASN A 505 -3.40 -4.39 -7.64
C ASN A 505 -2.96 -3.75 -6.31
N ASP A 506 -1.66 -3.77 -6.04
CA ASP A 506 -1.10 -3.19 -4.84
C ASP A 506 -1.17 -1.67 -4.91
N LEU A 507 -1.46 -1.04 -3.78
CA LEU A 507 -1.56 0.40 -3.65
C LEU A 507 -0.64 0.88 -2.53
N LEU A 508 0.28 1.79 -2.86
CA LEU A 508 1.17 2.45 -1.93
C LEU A 508 0.85 3.94 -1.92
N VAL A 509 0.42 4.45 -0.77
CA VAL A 509 0.23 5.90 -0.54
C VAL A 509 1.40 6.37 0.30
N LEU A 510 2.27 7.15 -0.33
CA LEU A 510 3.39 7.77 0.35
C LEU A 510 2.93 9.01 1.11
N ASP A 511 3.77 9.40 2.07
CA ASP A 511 3.51 10.59 2.85
C ASP A 511 3.47 11.83 1.95
N SER A 512 2.40 12.61 2.07
CA SER A 512 2.18 13.82 1.25
C SER A 512 3.02 15.04 1.66
N ASN A 513 4.03 14.89 2.51
CA ASN A 513 4.96 15.96 2.83
C ASN A 513 5.80 16.30 1.59
N ASP A 514 6.00 17.58 1.32
CA ASP A 514 6.77 18.08 0.18
C ASP A 514 8.24 17.65 0.18
N GLU A 515 8.75 17.15 1.31
CA GLU A 515 10.09 16.61 1.42
C GLU A 515 10.12 15.09 1.67
N SER A 516 9.00 14.37 1.59
CA SER A 516 8.88 12.94 1.95
C SER A 516 9.89 12.02 1.23
N ALA A 517 10.27 10.92 1.90
CA ALA A 517 11.53 10.23 1.65
C ALA A 517 11.48 8.70 1.84
N ASN A 518 10.33 8.10 1.52
CA ASN A 518 10.13 6.65 1.56
C ASN A 518 10.85 5.90 0.42
N THR A 519 11.12 4.62 0.63
CA THR A 519 11.74 3.74 -0.36
C THR A 519 10.75 2.66 -0.80
N LEU A 520 10.49 2.54 -2.10
CA LEU A 520 9.83 1.37 -2.70
C LEU A 520 10.91 0.35 -3.09
N VAL A 521 10.87 -0.81 -2.44
CA VAL A 521 11.83 -1.90 -2.60
C VAL A 521 11.33 -2.90 -3.62
N ILE A 522 12.19 -3.23 -4.58
CA ILE A 522 11.94 -4.24 -5.62
C ILE A 522 12.97 -5.34 -5.46
N SER A 523 12.60 -6.37 -4.69
CA SER A 523 13.51 -7.46 -4.29
C SER A 523 13.35 -8.74 -5.12
N ASP A 524 12.18 -8.98 -5.71
CA ASP A 524 11.85 -10.10 -6.60
C ASP A 524 10.88 -9.65 -7.72
N THR A 525 10.32 -10.58 -8.49
CA THR A 525 9.18 -10.31 -9.37
C THR A 525 7.96 -9.92 -8.55
N PHE A 526 7.24 -8.90 -9.02
CA PHE A 526 6.05 -8.33 -8.40
C PHE A 526 4.90 -8.26 -9.41
N GLY A 527 3.69 -7.97 -8.94
CA GLY A 527 2.54 -7.78 -9.83
C GLY A 527 2.40 -6.33 -10.30
N LYS A 528 1.28 -5.68 -9.98
CA LYS A 528 1.05 -4.26 -10.28
C LYS A 528 1.09 -3.46 -8.99
N VAL A 529 1.95 -2.45 -8.92
CA VAL A 529 2.03 -1.50 -7.81
C VAL A 529 1.64 -0.11 -8.29
N SER A 530 0.61 0.46 -7.69
CA SER A 530 0.15 1.83 -7.94
C SER A 530 0.62 2.72 -6.80
N VAL A 531 1.28 3.85 -7.10
CA VAL A 531 1.93 4.72 -6.10
C VAL A 531 1.31 6.10 -6.12
N VAL A 532 0.87 6.58 -4.96
CA VAL A 532 0.29 7.92 -4.75
C VAL A 532 1.29 8.78 -3.99
N ASN A 533 1.28 10.09 -4.25
CA ASN A 533 2.16 11.08 -3.64
C ASN A 533 3.66 10.81 -3.88
N PHE A 534 4.02 10.23 -5.04
CA PHE A 534 5.44 10.08 -5.42
C PHE A 534 6.09 11.41 -5.84
N PHE A 535 5.29 12.42 -6.14
CA PHE A 535 5.73 13.74 -6.58
C PHE A 535 5.35 14.80 -5.53
N ASP A 536 6.19 15.82 -5.36
CA ASP A 536 6.03 16.92 -4.40
C ASP A 536 5.38 18.18 -5.01
N GLY A 537 5.21 18.19 -6.35
CA GLY A 537 4.77 19.36 -7.09
C GLY A 537 3.30 19.30 -7.50
N ALA A 538 2.61 20.44 -7.36
CA ALA A 538 1.24 20.61 -7.84
C ALA A 538 1.12 20.32 -9.34
N PHE A 539 0.28 19.33 -9.70
CA PHE A 539 -0.09 19.07 -11.08
C PHE A 539 -0.69 20.33 -11.71
N THR A 540 0.04 20.94 -12.65
CA THR A 540 -0.48 22.10 -13.40
C THR A 540 -0.92 21.64 -14.78
N TYR A 541 -2.22 21.62 -15.03
CA TYR A 541 -2.77 21.31 -16.36
C TYR A 541 -2.49 22.47 -17.35
N ASP A 542 -1.57 22.28 -18.31
CA ASP A 542 -1.47 23.15 -19.49
C ASP A 542 -2.33 22.61 -20.64
N ALA A 543 -3.41 23.33 -20.93
CA ALA A 543 -4.33 23.04 -22.03
C ALA A 543 -3.68 23.04 -23.44
N ASN A 544 -2.47 23.61 -23.61
CA ASN A 544 -1.73 23.62 -24.87
C ASN A 544 -0.58 22.61 -24.91
N SER A 545 -0.25 22.00 -23.77
CA SER A 545 0.95 21.18 -23.57
C SER A 545 0.61 20.11 -22.53
N VAL A 546 -0.21 19.15 -22.94
CA VAL A 546 -0.85 18.28 -21.98
C VAL A 546 0.20 17.31 -21.46
N GLY A 547 0.55 17.45 -20.18
CA GLY A 547 1.63 16.70 -19.54
C GLY A 547 3.02 17.35 -19.62
N SER A 548 3.14 18.68 -19.72
CA SER A 548 4.47 19.34 -19.71
C SER A 548 4.72 20.35 -18.59
N ASP A 549 3.90 20.38 -17.54
CA ASP A 549 4.28 21.07 -16.30
C ASP A 549 4.61 20.01 -15.23
N TYR A 550 5.78 20.21 -14.64
CA TYR A 550 6.57 19.21 -13.94
C TYR A 550 6.21 19.23 -12.46
N ALA A 551 5.76 18.10 -11.93
CA ALA A 551 5.81 17.87 -10.49
C ALA A 551 7.23 17.39 -10.18
N ASP A 552 7.91 17.99 -9.20
CA ASP A 552 9.24 17.49 -8.86
C ASP A 552 9.05 16.13 -8.17
N VAL A 553 9.84 15.13 -8.56
CA VAL A 553 9.85 13.87 -7.82
C VAL A 553 10.36 14.21 -6.42
N GLY A 554 9.62 13.83 -5.38
CA GLY A 554 10.08 13.99 -4.01
C GLY A 554 11.42 13.25 -3.79
N VAL A 555 11.98 13.23 -2.58
CA VAL A 555 13.21 12.45 -2.33
C VAL A 555 12.93 10.97 -2.07
N HIS A 556 11.80 10.47 -2.55
CA HIS A 556 11.46 9.06 -2.59
C HIS A 556 12.44 8.27 -3.42
N ARG A 557 12.61 6.99 -3.08
CA ARG A 557 13.61 6.13 -3.71
C ARG A 557 13.00 4.86 -4.27
N LEU A 558 13.56 4.42 -5.39
CA LEU A 558 13.37 3.09 -5.94
C LEU A 558 14.61 2.26 -5.61
N ASP A 559 14.41 1.14 -4.94
CA ASP A 559 15.48 0.23 -4.59
C ASP A 559 15.46 -1.02 -5.46
N PHE A 560 16.42 -1.09 -6.40
CA PHE A 560 16.69 -2.27 -7.24
C PHE A 560 17.95 -3.00 -6.80
N THR A 561 18.42 -2.80 -5.56
CA THR A 561 19.73 -3.26 -5.13
C THR A 561 19.85 -4.78 -5.08
N ALA A 562 18.73 -5.51 -5.00
CA ALA A 562 18.65 -6.96 -5.17
C ALA A 562 19.05 -7.42 -6.58
N PHE A 563 18.83 -6.58 -7.60
CA PHE A 563 19.12 -6.87 -9.01
C PHE A 563 20.40 -6.22 -9.52
N LEU A 564 20.82 -5.09 -8.98
CA LEU A 564 21.97 -4.30 -9.49
C LEU A 564 23.26 -4.62 -8.74
N THR A 565 23.72 -5.87 -8.81
CA THR A 565 24.76 -6.38 -7.90
C THR A 565 26.20 -6.24 -8.41
N ASN A 566 26.43 -5.59 -9.55
CA ASN A 566 27.77 -5.52 -10.15
C ASN A 566 28.78 -4.79 -9.25
N THR A 567 30.02 -5.26 -9.27
CA THR A 567 31.14 -4.71 -8.50
C THR A 567 32.30 -4.34 -9.41
N SER A 568 33.19 -3.49 -8.90
CA SER A 568 34.47 -3.15 -9.53
C SER A 568 35.63 -3.33 -8.55
N ASP A 569 36.79 -3.73 -9.06
CA ASP A 569 38.05 -3.78 -8.34
C ASP A 569 39.12 -2.94 -9.07
N SER A 570 39.41 -1.78 -8.48
CA SER A 570 40.48 -0.88 -8.98
C SER A 570 41.90 -1.37 -8.60
N SER A 571 42.03 -2.49 -7.90
CA SER A 571 43.33 -3.01 -7.47
C SER A 571 44.12 -3.58 -8.65
N ALA A 572 45.29 -3.00 -8.92
CA ALA A 572 46.05 -3.29 -10.13
C ALA A 572 46.69 -4.69 -10.22
N ASN A 573 46.46 -5.63 -9.28
CA ASN A 573 47.13 -6.94 -9.28
C ASN A 573 46.40 -8.05 -8.51
N THR A 574 46.02 -9.09 -9.26
CA THR A 574 45.61 -10.48 -8.90
C THR A 574 44.10 -10.71 -8.71
N PRO A 575 43.56 -11.88 -9.15
CA PRO A 575 42.14 -12.20 -9.12
C PRO A 575 41.73 -12.59 -7.70
N ASN A 576 41.78 -11.65 -6.78
CA ASN A 576 41.22 -11.84 -5.46
C ASN A 576 40.20 -10.73 -5.21
N ASP A 577 38.96 -11.17 -5.20
CA ASP A 577 37.69 -10.46 -4.98
C ASP A 577 37.59 -9.81 -3.58
N LEU A 578 38.72 -9.46 -2.97
CA LEU A 578 38.84 -8.97 -1.59
C LEU A 578 38.78 -7.44 -1.47
N SER A 579 38.93 -6.72 -2.57
CA SER A 579 38.84 -5.24 -2.62
C SER A 579 37.73 -4.72 -3.52
N GLU A 580 36.82 -5.60 -3.93
CA GLU A 580 35.67 -5.22 -4.75
C GLU A 580 34.76 -4.25 -4.01
N VAL A 581 34.27 -3.25 -4.72
CA VAL A 581 33.25 -2.32 -4.25
C VAL A 581 32.09 -2.35 -5.24
N ARG A 582 30.86 -2.25 -4.74
CA ARG A 582 29.68 -2.13 -5.58
C ARG A 582 29.83 -0.94 -6.53
N ILE A 583 29.44 -1.12 -7.79
CA ILE A 583 29.31 0.00 -8.73
C ILE A 583 28.07 0.78 -8.32
N ASP A 584 28.17 2.11 -8.22
CA ASP A 584 27.03 2.94 -7.85
C ASP A 584 25.88 2.76 -8.83
N THR A 585 24.65 2.79 -8.32
CA THR A 585 23.47 2.80 -9.17
C THR A 585 23.36 4.15 -9.89
N THR A 586 23.13 4.17 -11.20
CA THR A 586 22.95 5.42 -11.95
C THR A 586 21.80 5.35 -12.95
N LEU A 587 21.15 6.48 -13.18
CA LEU A 587 20.21 6.69 -14.27
C LEU A 587 20.98 6.98 -15.56
N ASP A 588 20.70 6.22 -16.62
CA ASP A 588 21.30 6.42 -17.94
C ASP A 588 20.27 6.21 -19.07
N ALA A 589 20.67 6.51 -20.30
CA ALA A 589 19.89 6.26 -21.50
C ALA A 589 20.09 4.82 -21.98
N VAL A 590 19.04 4.23 -22.56
CA VAL A 590 19.09 2.87 -23.14
C VAL A 590 20.11 2.70 -24.29
N THR A 591 20.71 3.79 -24.77
CA THR A 591 21.71 3.79 -25.84
C THR A 591 23.13 3.42 -25.40
N ASP A 592 23.39 3.33 -24.09
CA ASP A 592 24.71 2.98 -23.53
C ASP A 592 24.57 2.27 -22.18
N LEU A 593 23.67 1.28 -22.08
CA LEU A 593 23.27 0.69 -20.81
C LEU A 593 24.32 -0.32 -20.27
N GLY A 594 24.91 0.02 -19.13
CA GLY A 594 25.99 -0.69 -18.46
C GLY A 594 25.62 -1.29 -17.11
N ALA A 595 26.65 -1.58 -16.31
CA ALA A 595 26.53 -2.23 -15.01
C ALA A 595 25.88 -1.31 -13.96
N ASN A 596 24.87 -1.82 -13.25
CA ASN A 596 24.10 -1.12 -12.22
C ASN A 596 23.36 0.13 -12.70
N GLU A 597 22.95 0.14 -13.97
CA GLU A 597 22.23 1.28 -14.54
C GLU A 597 20.72 1.05 -14.60
N VAL A 598 19.97 2.13 -14.42
CA VAL A 598 18.53 2.20 -14.61
C VAL A 598 18.27 3.10 -15.82
N ALA A 599 17.36 2.71 -16.69
CA ALA A 599 16.93 3.54 -17.81
C ALA A 599 15.41 3.60 -17.89
N ILE A 600 14.89 4.74 -18.33
CA ILE A 600 13.48 4.94 -18.66
C ILE A 600 13.35 5.12 -20.17
N ILE A 601 12.31 4.54 -20.75
CA ILE A 601 12.01 4.70 -22.18
C ILE A 601 10.51 4.65 -22.44
N ASN A 602 10.00 5.54 -23.28
CA ASN A 602 8.62 5.46 -23.75
C ASN A 602 8.36 4.26 -24.69
N PHE A 603 7.22 3.57 -24.53
CA PHE A 603 6.81 2.44 -25.38
C PHE A 603 6.70 2.81 -26.86
N ALA A 604 6.36 4.06 -27.21
CA ALA A 604 6.37 4.49 -28.61
C ALA A 604 7.78 4.41 -29.23
N THR A 605 8.83 4.65 -28.46
CA THR A 605 10.22 4.45 -28.91
C THR A 605 10.51 2.97 -29.11
N VAL A 606 10.08 2.13 -28.16
CA VAL A 606 10.24 0.66 -28.21
C VAL A 606 9.48 0.03 -29.40
N ASP A 607 8.24 0.45 -29.67
CA ASP A 607 7.42 -0.04 -30.78
C ASP A 607 8.02 0.35 -32.16
N ASN A 608 8.75 1.46 -32.21
CA ASN A 608 9.46 1.89 -33.42
C ASN A 608 10.77 1.10 -33.69
N TYR A 609 11.26 0.29 -32.74
CA TYR A 609 12.51 -0.47 -32.91
C TYR A 609 12.40 -1.63 -33.89
N ASP A 610 11.22 -2.23 -34.08
CA ASP A 610 11.02 -3.17 -35.16
C ASP A 610 9.63 -3.12 -35.81
N SER A 611 9.62 -2.65 -37.06
CA SER A 611 8.43 -2.67 -37.94
C SER A 611 7.99 -4.08 -38.40
N THR A 612 8.74 -5.14 -38.09
CA THR A 612 8.50 -6.51 -38.60
C THR A 612 7.81 -7.46 -37.61
N LEU A 613 7.89 -7.19 -36.30
CA LEU A 613 7.22 -7.95 -35.23
C LEU A 613 5.70 -7.70 -35.16
N GLY A 614 5.16 -6.77 -35.96
CA GLY A 614 3.76 -6.34 -35.94
C GLY A 614 3.43 -5.48 -34.73
N ASP A 615 2.36 -4.67 -34.82
CA ASP A 615 1.93 -3.71 -33.79
C ASP A 615 2.03 -4.34 -32.38
N GLN A 616 3.08 -3.97 -31.64
CA GLN A 616 3.23 -4.45 -30.27
C GLN A 616 2.21 -3.71 -29.41
N ASN A 617 1.61 -4.41 -28.46
CA ASN A 617 0.76 -3.77 -27.47
C ASN A 617 1.48 -3.80 -26.12
N PHE A 618 1.51 -2.66 -25.43
CA PHE A 618 2.09 -2.51 -24.10
C PHE A 618 1.67 -3.66 -23.18
N SER A 619 0.38 -3.99 -23.12
CA SER A 619 -0.16 -5.08 -22.29
C SER A 619 0.49 -6.44 -22.57
N SER A 620 0.84 -6.70 -23.84
CA SER A 620 1.43 -7.97 -24.29
C SER A 620 2.96 -8.00 -24.29
N LEU A 621 3.64 -6.88 -23.99
CA LEU A 621 5.10 -6.81 -23.96
C LEU A 621 5.69 -7.76 -22.90
N THR A 622 6.51 -8.70 -23.34
CA THR A 622 7.28 -9.65 -22.49
C THR A 622 8.78 -9.36 -22.56
N GLY A 623 9.55 -9.91 -21.62
CA GLY A 623 11.02 -9.79 -21.63
C GLY A 623 11.65 -10.31 -22.93
N SER A 624 11.12 -11.39 -23.52
CA SER A 624 11.66 -11.91 -24.78
C SER A 624 11.38 -11.01 -25.99
N GLN A 625 10.25 -10.29 -26.00
CA GLN A 625 9.97 -9.27 -27.01
C GLN A 625 10.89 -8.06 -26.82
N LEU A 626 11.03 -7.55 -25.59
CA LEU A 626 11.94 -6.43 -25.31
C LEU A 626 13.37 -6.75 -25.72
N LEU A 627 13.86 -7.95 -25.37
CA LEU A 627 15.18 -8.43 -25.74
C LEU A 627 15.38 -8.49 -27.26
N SER A 628 14.35 -8.92 -27.99
CA SER A 628 14.41 -8.98 -29.45
C SER A 628 14.46 -7.57 -30.03
N LEU A 629 13.61 -6.67 -29.54
CA LEU A 629 13.57 -5.27 -29.97
C LEU A 629 14.90 -4.55 -29.71
N PHE A 630 15.51 -4.75 -28.55
CA PHE A 630 16.79 -4.12 -28.21
C PHE A 630 17.94 -4.63 -29.07
N ASN A 631 17.98 -5.93 -29.38
CA ASN A 631 19.01 -6.51 -30.23
C ASN A 631 18.80 -6.25 -31.74
N GLU A 632 17.58 -5.90 -32.15
CA GLU A 632 17.26 -5.50 -33.52
C GLU A 632 17.42 -3.99 -33.74
N ALA A 633 17.24 -3.19 -32.68
CA ALA A 633 17.46 -1.76 -32.67
C ALA A 633 18.93 -1.41 -32.94
N GLY A 634 19.16 -0.38 -33.76
CA GLY A 634 20.49 0.22 -33.91
C GLY A 634 20.79 1.30 -32.86
N ASP A 635 19.79 1.70 -32.07
CA ASP A 635 19.86 2.82 -31.13
C ASP A 635 19.98 2.36 -29.66
N ALA A 636 19.50 1.16 -29.29
CA ALA A 636 19.82 0.55 -28.00
C ALA A 636 21.19 -0.12 -28.08
N ALA A 637 22.05 0.10 -27.09
CA ALA A 637 23.34 -0.58 -27.01
C ALA A 637 23.72 -0.83 -25.55
N SER A 638 24.40 -1.95 -25.32
CA SER A 638 25.01 -2.21 -24.02
C SER A 638 26.40 -1.56 -23.95
N GLU A 639 26.75 -0.99 -22.79
CA GLU A 639 28.11 -0.52 -22.53
C GLU A 639 29.09 -1.70 -22.61
N GLY A 640 30.26 -1.49 -23.22
CA GLY A 640 31.32 -2.50 -23.26
C GLY A 640 32.10 -2.63 -21.96
N ALA A 641 33.01 -3.61 -21.87
CA ALA A 641 33.79 -3.87 -20.66
C ALA A 641 34.47 -2.62 -20.05
N LYS A 642 34.10 -2.31 -18.80
CA LYS A 642 34.93 -1.49 -17.91
C LYS A 642 36.13 -2.33 -17.46
N THR A 643 37.35 -1.78 -17.52
CA THR A 643 38.59 -2.53 -17.25
C THR A 643 38.71 -3.07 -15.82
N ASP A 644 37.94 -2.47 -14.92
CA ASP A 644 38.01 -2.70 -13.48
C ASP A 644 36.71 -3.37 -12.98
N GLN A 645 35.76 -3.70 -13.86
CA GLN A 645 34.55 -4.42 -13.47
C GLN A 645 34.88 -5.90 -13.18
N VAL A 646 34.20 -6.44 -12.18
CA VAL A 646 34.29 -7.84 -11.80
C VAL A 646 33.18 -8.62 -12.49
N GLY A 647 33.56 -9.73 -13.12
CA GLY A 647 32.64 -10.60 -13.85
C GLY A 647 32.38 -10.14 -15.28
N ASP A 648 31.69 -11.00 -16.02
CA ASP A 648 31.53 -10.86 -17.48
C ASP A 648 30.08 -10.46 -17.88
N THR A 649 29.25 -10.05 -16.93
CA THR A 649 27.83 -9.71 -17.16
C THR A 649 27.48 -8.36 -16.52
N ASN A 650 26.80 -7.50 -17.28
CA ASN A 650 26.15 -6.29 -16.77
C ASN A 650 24.70 -6.62 -16.40
N GLN A 651 24.25 -6.10 -15.25
CA GLN A 651 22.86 -6.10 -14.83
C GLN A 651 22.35 -4.66 -14.82
N SER A 652 21.18 -4.46 -15.41
CA SER A 652 20.56 -3.14 -15.55
C SER A 652 19.04 -3.27 -15.40
N ILE A 653 18.37 -2.16 -15.11
CA ILE A 653 16.91 -2.06 -15.04
C ILE A 653 16.41 -1.15 -16.16
N VAL A 654 15.30 -1.53 -16.80
CA VAL A 654 14.63 -0.72 -17.81
C VAL A 654 13.16 -0.57 -17.46
N LEU A 655 12.70 0.67 -17.31
CA LEU A 655 11.30 1.05 -17.15
C LEU A 655 10.76 1.47 -18.52
N VAL A 656 9.79 0.71 -19.04
CA VAL A 656 9.13 1.04 -20.31
C VAL A 656 7.78 1.69 -20.01
N GLU A 657 7.59 2.97 -20.33
CA GLU A 657 6.34 3.71 -20.08
C GLU A 657 5.25 3.36 -21.10
N ASN A 658 4.01 3.17 -20.65
CA ASN A 658 2.85 3.03 -21.50
C ASN A 658 2.52 4.35 -22.20
N ASN A 659 2.40 4.33 -23.53
CA ASN A 659 2.04 5.51 -24.32
C ASN A 659 0.54 5.87 -24.23
N LEU A 660 -0.31 4.98 -23.73
CA LEU A 660 -1.74 5.20 -23.54
C LEU A 660 -2.09 5.59 -22.09
N ASN A 661 -1.22 5.28 -21.12
CA ASN A 661 -1.39 5.60 -19.71
C ASN A 661 -0.05 6.13 -19.17
N SER A 662 0.08 7.45 -19.07
CA SER A 662 1.36 8.06 -18.68
C SER A 662 1.58 7.81 -17.19
N GLY A 663 2.82 7.50 -16.81
CA GLY A 663 3.14 7.08 -15.44
C GLY A 663 3.02 5.58 -15.17
N GLU A 664 2.45 4.79 -16.09
CA GLU A 664 2.45 3.33 -16.00
C GLU A 664 3.68 2.74 -16.72
N TYR A 665 4.49 1.97 -15.99
CA TYR A 665 5.75 1.40 -16.45
C TYR A 665 5.76 -0.12 -16.32
N LYS A 666 6.24 -0.82 -17.34
CA LYS A 666 6.71 -2.20 -17.18
C LYS A 666 8.19 -2.18 -16.82
N VAL A 667 8.56 -2.87 -15.75
CA VAL A 667 9.93 -2.89 -15.22
C VAL A 667 10.62 -4.18 -15.63
N PHE A 668 11.79 -4.07 -16.25
CA PHE A 668 12.56 -5.22 -16.72
C PHE A 668 13.95 -5.25 -16.09
N SER A 669 14.38 -6.42 -15.65
CA SER A 669 15.80 -6.70 -15.43
C SER A 669 16.42 -7.16 -16.76
N VAL A 670 17.46 -6.46 -17.20
CA VAL A 670 18.14 -6.67 -18.48
C VAL A 670 19.60 -7.06 -18.21
N GLN A 671 20.11 -7.99 -19.02
CA GLN A 671 21.48 -8.47 -18.95
C GLN A 671 22.20 -8.29 -20.29
N SER A 672 23.48 -7.95 -20.23
CA SER A 672 24.39 -7.93 -21.38
C SER A 672 25.75 -8.52 -21.02
N ASP A 673 26.46 -9.06 -22.03
CA ASP A 673 27.82 -9.57 -21.84
C ASP A 673 28.82 -8.42 -21.92
N VAL A 674 29.81 -8.43 -21.03
CA VAL A 674 30.87 -7.42 -20.90
C VAL A 674 31.86 -7.48 -22.08
N ASP A 675 31.93 -8.59 -22.82
CA ASP A 675 33.19 -9.06 -23.39
C ASP A 675 33.36 -8.94 -24.93
N ASN A 676 32.67 -8.04 -25.65
CA ASN A 676 32.92 -7.97 -27.11
C ASN A 676 32.61 -6.65 -27.83
N ALA A 677 33.54 -5.70 -27.68
CA ALA A 677 33.65 -4.50 -28.51
C ALA A 677 33.26 -4.75 -29.99
N GLY A 678 32.02 -4.38 -30.34
CA GLY A 678 31.51 -4.40 -31.72
C GLY A 678 30.56 -5.53 -32.11
N THR A 679 30.07 -6.37 -31.17
CA THR A 679 28.88 -7.22 -31.37
C THR A 679 27.92 -7.21 -30.16
N ASP A 680 27.95 -6.11 -29.41
CA ASP A 680 27.31 -5.88 -28.11
C ASP A 680 25.78 -6.06 -28.20
N GLY A 681 25.29 -7.18 -27.66
CA GLY A 681 23.88 -7.52 -27.66
C GLY A 681 23.45 -7.92 -26.26
N PHE A 682 22.24 -7.52 -25.88
CA PHE A 682 21.60 -7.96 -24.66
C PHE A 682 21.39 -9.48 -24.70
N THR A 683 21.67 -10.16 -23.60
CA THR A 683 21.65 -11.62 -23.48
C THR A 683 20.40 -12.14 -22.77
N GLY A 684 19.75 -11.30 -21.97
CA GLY A 684 18.53 -11.64 -21.25
C GLY A 684 17.69 -10.41 -20.91
N ALA A 685 16.37 -10.61 -20.84
CA ALA A 685 15.46 -9.65 -20.25
C ALA A 685 14.29 -10.38 -19.57
N THR A 686 13.98 -9.97 -18.34
CA THR A 686 12.92 -10.56 -17.51
C THR A 686 12.00 -9.43 -17.05
N LEU A 687 10.69 -9.59 -17.27
CA LEU A 687 9.69 -8.67 -16.71
C LEU A 687 9.62 -8.93 -15.19
N LEU A 688 9.87 -7.88 -14.40
CA LEU A 688 9.76 -7.93 -12.95
C LEU A 688 8.31 -7.66 -12.51
N GLY A 689 7.65 -6.66 -13.11
CA GLY A 689 6.28 -6.28 -12.80
C GLY A 689 5.85 -4.98 -13.48
N THR A 690 4.75 -4.39 -13.03
CA THR A 690 4.23 -3.08 -13.51
C THR A 690 4.15 -2.10 -12.36
N ILE A 691 4.64 -0.87 -12.53
CA ILE A 691 4.49 0.21 -11.54
C ILE A 691 3.72 1.36 -12.20
N ASP A 692 2.74 1.92 -11.51
CA ASP A 692 1.96 3.08 -11.98
C ASP A 692 2.09 4.22 -10.97
N PHE A 693 2.77 5.30 -11.35
CA PHE A 693 2.93 6.51 -10.52
C PHE A 693 1.83 7.55 -10.79
N GLY A 694 0.88 7.25 -11.68
CA GLY A 694 -0.15 8.17 -12.17
C GLY A 694 0.37 9.29 -13.08
N TYR A 695 1.65 9.65 -12.99
CA TYR A 695 2.30 10.66 -13.82
C TYR A 695 3.65 10.18 -14.35
N SER A 696 4.08 10.73 -15.49
CA SER A 696 5.36 10.36 -16.10
C SER A 696 6.55 10.78 -15.25
N LEU A 697 7.50 9.87 -15.11
CA LEU A 697 8.88 10.13 -14.70
C LEU A 697 9.73 10.76 -15.82
N GLU A 698 9.27 10.70 -17.09
CA GLU A 698 9.95 11.33 -18.24
C GLU A 698 9.33 12.71 -18.53
N GLY A 699 9.97 13.79 -18.04
CA GLY A 699 9.53 15.14 -18.36
C GLY A 699 10.41 16.26 -17.80
N GLY A 700 11.19 16.91 -18.67
CA GLY A 700 11.67 18.29 -18.46
C GLY A 700 12.86 18.48 -17.53
N ASN A 701 12.90 19.60 -16.81
CA ASN A 701 14.09 20.00 -16.04
C ASN A 701 14.16 19.35 -14.63
N THR A 702 13.18 18.53 -14.24
CA THR A 702 13.05 17.87 -12.93
C THR A 702 12.51 16.44 -13.10
N GLU A 703 13.32 15.62 -13.78
CA GLU A 703 13.12 14.19 -14.02
C GLU A 703 13.56 13.35 -12.81
N LEU A 704 13.22 12.05 -12.80
CA LEU A 704 13.85 11.09 -11.88
C LEU A 704 15.37 11.32 -11.86
N GLY A 705 15.95 11.51 -10.67
CA GLY A 705 17.37 11.74 -10.51
C GLY A 705 18.09 10.52 -9.94
N ASN A 706 19.43 10.55 -9.96
CA ASN A 706 20.20 9.52 -9.25
C ASN A 706 19.86 9.52 -7.75
N ILE A 707 19.53 10.67 -7.16
CA ILE A 707 19.08 10.78 -5.76
C ILE A 707 17.90 9.84 -5.41
N ASN A 708 17.05 9.54 -6.40
CA ASN A 708 15.89 8.66 -6.27
C ASN A 708 16.22 7.17 -6.48
N LEU A 709 17.48 6.81 -6.70
CA LEU A 709 17.91 5.43 -6.90
C LEU A 709 18.78 4.98 -5.72
N THR A 710 18.31 3.98 -4.97
CA THR A 710 19.07 3.43 -3.86
C THR A 710 20.41 2.85 -4.35
N GLY A 711 21.48 3.15 -3.61
CA GLY A 711 22.85 2.78 -3.97
C GLY A 711 23.54 3.70 -4.96
N SER A 712 22.92 4.83 -5.35
CA SER A 712 23.63 5.89 -6.08
C SER A 712 24.46 6.76 -5.15
N ALA A 713 25.52 7.39 -5.66
CA ALA A 713 26.32 8.33 -4.88
C ALA A 713 25.52 9.53 -4.36
N GLU A 714 24.56 10.03 -5.14
CA GLU A 714 23.69 11.15 -4.75
C GLU A 714 22.72 10.74 -3.65
N SER A 715 22.09 9.57 -3.80
CA SER A 715 21.20 8.99 -2.79
C SER A 715 21.94 8.76 -1.48
N THR A 716 23.14 8.14 -1.54
CA THR A 716 23.98 7.94 -0.35
C THR A 716 24.39 9.25 0.31
N THR A 717 24.76 10.27 -0.48
CA THR A 717 25.16 11.58 0.09
C THR A 717 23.99 12.27 0.78
N ASP A 718 22.83 12.33 0.12
CA ASP A 718 21.60 12.88 0.69
C ASP A 718 21.25 12.15 2.01
N PHE A 719 21.30 10.82 1.97
CA PHE A 719 21.09 9.98 3.13
C PHE A 719 22.07 10.30 4.27
N GLU A 720 23.37 10.31 4.02
CA GLU A 720 24.39 10.62 5.04
C GLU A 720 24.23 12.03 5.63
N ASP A 721 23.86 13.02 4.80
CA ASP A 721 23.63 14.39 5.24
C ASP A 721 22.38 14.51 6.14
N ILE A 722 21.28 13.84 5.77
CA ILE A 722 20.02 13.81 6.51
C ILE A 722 20.22 13.22 7.90
N PHE A 723 20.89 12.08 7.97
CA PHE A 723 21.06 11.35 9.23
C PHE A 723 22.28 11.82 10.02
N GLY A 724 23.02 12.82 9.52
CA GLY A 724 24.22 13.36 10.17
C GLY A 724 25.32 12.32 10.31
N LEU A 725 25.38 11.37 9.37
CA LEU A 725 26.37 10.29 9.32
C LEU A 725 27.65 10.73 8.60
N THR A 726 27.69 11.95 8.06
CA THR A 726 28.92 12.54 7.53
C THR A 726 29.97 12.74 8.64
N PRO A 727 31.19 12.19 8.49
CA PRO A 727 32.20 12.13 9.55
C PRO A 727 32.85 13.46 9.96
#